data_AF-A0AAV9MV41-F1
#
_entry.id   AF-A0AAV9MV41-F1
#
_cell.length_a   1.000
_cell.length_b   1.000
_cell.length_c   1.000
_cell.angle_alpha   90.00
_cell.angle_beta   90.00
_cell.angle_gamma   90.00
#
_symmetry.space_group_name_H-M   'P 1'
#
loop_
_entity.id
_entity.type
_entity.pdbx_description
1 polymer ?
#
loop_
_entity_poly.entity_id
_entity_poly.type
_entity_poly.pdbx_seq_one_letter_code
_entity_poly.pdbx_strand_id
1 'polypeptide(L)'
;MSTTLLQPNADVPQTPQENAASGAIHEGIGERRTSVSISDLTGNGVSGPLIATSPNLEDALSRRAQAMALHAMLWEIFISVFETRFTLWLGRNCMPYLETTLVSTPHFPGSTRLSPTEHMQGTKASIFRTVLYLDKVDSEHASSLGSHAVVSNEDQEELKVRKRKIDKALNDALRYAVYAYSSRWVHLRASFVTSTLLQQQQTSRQIAQQLQDELWHKARLQIFPALTNPSYRSILAMLLFSLTEMPARNDDPGINALCAQTLVSHFHRVRHLSAYLCTQPLAQCTSVSPYAQTSHHSNVQYATDVDDQKYRHMRDSMLWLGILCEMSQSAIQKYPMIIFTGNCGDEKAWNFIRQRTIIFDNSFRILYKSLTPLAEDVVVVLLQHASACKTMYYGVINQFRESLSQSNPEVITEFARKVSDERQRFHDVFDQLLTKCGRDYLTMTPESQLNYFLLICHQSLGSLILANILESIHSMSLPLESPSSIRLQACSAVVQTLSVVLNYDQFSAEDSTSTSRLLADPLPELMVEVLSECGKAIYSLLDSCELLPGSARVMLAVISSTLTLLSQISKTASIVLSSFLEFERTHQLKIQADLPPPRAVTPRTGSGRFPVWDENLAHQFLQEVESRNDFDSISLETIIREHDRTDLRDFDASSFVYPTTSEGEPQTLEVCTLASVLQTRTSCAYCYSIMAISPYFAAILACLTLLAVDFVRVAFKRGLRDIPGPFLARLTSFYRISITYKGQSVKSYHELHRKYGKIVRTGPYHVSVSDPEVIPLIYGIASKFRKSAFYSTSVPFYEGQPLDNMFTAVSPALHKALRSPTAQVYSMTNLRNYETHANECTEIFIALMKELEGQKVDLTQHFQWFAFDVVAMISFQRRLGFLETRNDVFSMIGVADTFAMYFAMIGQLPFLHPYLFGNRMLIRFLKWADPSFPDILGDLFERIEHEMQLYDKDEKGKDRKDFLAQLRSKDDPSRPGYSRDLKNHLSNNILAGSDTTAVALRAIFYYVIRDARVYKNVMVEIDEHDQAGKLSPLITYEEALAMPYLQAVIKEAMRLHPSNCYPLERVVPEEGATVCNIDLPKGTIIATTAPLINCNEDIFGADAREFRPERWLENSAERLKVMERTFFTVCLPPSISDGQFLPPTQHALILIYYNEIHTDYSPKQFGHGSRACIGRNIAMLEITKFVPQILRTFEMEWTAETPEWEIFSAWFYKQKNLVFRWKSRAKGNTAHTTPIA
;
A
#
# COMPACT_ATOMS: atom_id res chain seq x y z
N MET A 1 57.84 -14.96 19.10
CA MET A 1 59.23 -15.44 19.33
C MET A 1 59.28 -16.94 19.09
N SER A 2 60.47 -17.53 19.04
CA SER A 2 60.74 -18.73 18.23
C SER A 2 60.84 -20.06 19.01
N THR A 3 60.94 -21.14 18.23
CA THR A 3 61.74 -22.37 18.43
C THR A 3 61.21 -23.57 19.22
N THR A 4 61.54 -24.76 18.66
CA THR A 4 61.68 -26.13 19.23
C THR A 4 60.45 -26.79 19.88
N LEU A 5 59.97 -27.97 19.43
CA LEU A 5 60.61 -29.30 19.25
C LEU A 5 61.02 -29.98 20.56
N LEU A 6 60.33 -31.08 20.91
CA LEU A 6 60.87 -32.46 20.91
C LEU A 6 59.82 -33.51 21.35
N GLN A 7 59.85 -34.69 20.72
CA GLN A 7 59.33 -35.96 21.26
C GLN A 7 60.55 -36.81 21.73
N PRO A 8 60.45 -38.13 22.04
CA PRO A 8 59.32 -38.98 22.40
C PRO A 8 59.54 -39.77 23.72
N ASN A 9 58.63 -40.68 24.07
CA ASN A 9 58.98 -42.11 24.24
C ASN A 9 57.71 -42.98 24.29
N ALA A 10 57.88 -44.28 24.06
CA ALA A 10 56.81 -45.27 23.99
C ALA A 10 56.91 -46.28 25.16
N ASP A 11 55.87 -47.11 25.35
CA ASP A 11 56.05 -48.58 25.35
C ASP A 11 54.72 -49.34 25.21
N VAL A 12 54.83 -50.57 24.70
CA VAL A 12 53.82 -51.50 24.15
C VAL A 12 54.46 -52.92 24.23
N PRO A 13 53.77 -54.10 24.24
CA PRO A 13 52.33 -54.42 24.17
C PRO A 13 51.81 -55.30 25.35
N GLN A 14 50.56 -55.77 25.27
CA GLN A 14 50.29 -57.24 25.27
C GLN A 14 48.86 -57.61 24.82
N THR A 15 48.77 -58.60 23.91
CA THR A 15 47.61 -59.45 23.57
C THR A 15 48.18 -60.84 23.21
N PRO A 16 47.45 -61.96 23.34
CA PRO A 16 46.73 -62.46 22.14
C PRO A 16 45.50 -63.40 22.38
N GLN A 17 44.75 -63.66 21.29
CA GLN A 17 44.04 -64.93 20.95
C GLN A 17 42.86 -65.40 21.86
N GLU A 18 41.95 -66.34 21.51
CA GLU A 18 41.69 -67.25 20.35
C GLU A 18 40.16 -67.66 20.38
N ASN A 19 39.39 -68.09 19.36
CA ASN A 19 39.43 -68.09 17.86
C ASN A 19 38.06 -68.60 17.27
N ALA A 20 37.99 -68.79 15.93
CA ALA A 20 37.00 -69.54 15.13
C ALA A 20 35.56 -68.96 15.04
N ALA A 21 34.90 -68.77 13.88
CA ALA A 21 34.67 -69.57 12.64
C ALA A 21 33.51 -70.58 12.77
N SER A 22 32.64 -70.84 11.77
CA SER A 22 32.75 -70.66 10.30
C SER A 22 31.40 -70.63 9.53
N GLY A 23 31.36 -69.97 8.35
CA GLY A 23 30.63 -70.39 7.12
C GLY A 23 29.07 -70.43 7.09
N ALA A 24 28.38 -70.46 5.94
CA ALA A 24 28.79 -70.31 4.52
C ALA A 24 27.60 -70.01 3.55
N ILE A 25 27.80 -69.11 2.58
CA ILE A 25 27.25 -68.99 1.19
C ILE A 25 25.79 -69.46 0.86
N HIS A 26 24.90 -68.56 0.38
CA HIS A 26 24.26 -68.54 -0.99
C HIS A 26 23.05 -67.57 -1.11
N GLU A 27 22.93 -66.95 -2.30
CA GLU A 27 21.72 -66.46 -3.03
C GLU A 27 20.63 -65.56 -2.40
N GLY A 28 19.93 -64.81 -3.28
CA GLY A 28 18.62 -64.20 -2.99
C GLY A 28 18.42 -62.76 -3.48
N ILE A 29 17.85 -62.55 -4.68
CA ILE A 29 17.31 -61.25 -5.11
C ILE A 29 15.93 -61.05 -4.47
N GLY A 30 15.63 -59.84 -3.96
CA GLY A 30 14.30 -59.53 -3.44
C GLY A 30 14.07 -58.06 -3.08
N GLU A 31 13.51 -57.28 -3.99
CA GLU A 31 12.95 -55.96 -3.66
C GLU A 31 11.72 -56.11 -2.74
N ARG A 32 11.69 -55.41 -1.60
CA ARG A 32 10.42 -54.95 -1.00
C ARG A 32 10.56 -53.56 -0.40
N ARG A 33 9.87 -52.60 -1.03
CA ARG A 33 9.47 -51.34 -0.38
C ARG A 33 8.68 -51.69 0.89
N THR A 34 9.06 -51.09 2.03
CA THR A 34 8.19 -50.96 3.19
C THR A 34 8.07 -49.48 3.54
N SER A 35 6.90 -48.91 3.25
CA SER A 35 6.55 -47.56 3.66
C SER A 35 6.21 -47.55 5.14
N VAL A 36 7.14 -47.12 5.99
CA VAL A 36 6.85 -46.89 7.41
C VAL A 36 5.96 -45.66 7.53
N SER A 37 4.68 -45.89 7.83
CA SER A 37 3.72 -44.83 8.08
C SER A 37 3.89 -44.28 9.49
N ILE A 38 3.82 -42.95 9.65
CA ILE A 38 3.77 -42.31 10.98
C ILE A 38 2.32 -42.38 11.49
N SER A 39 1.89 -43.61 11.78
CA SER A 39 0.58 -43.97 12.34
C SER A 39 0.67 -45.06 13.42
N ASP A 40 1.73 -45.86 13.41
CA ASP A 40 1.74 -47.16 14.09
C ASP A 40 2.34 -47.12 15.51
N LEU A 41 2.51 -45.91 16.07
CA LEU A 41 2.98 -45.68 17.45
C LEU A 41 1.86 -45.36 18.45
N THR A 42 0.59 -45.36 18.02
CA THR A 42 -0.58 -45.12 18.90
C THR A 42 -1.48 -46.35 18.98
N GLY A 43 -0.97 -47.47 19.52
CA GLY A 43 -1.82 -48.65 19.73
C GLY A 43 -1.14 -49.94 20.19
N ASN A 44 -0.75 -50.02 21.47
CA ASN A 44 -1.08 -51.17 22.35
C ASN A 44 -0.54 -50.95 23.77
N GLY A 45 -1.32 -51.37 24.78
CA GLY A 45 -0.95 -51.23 26.18
C GLY A 45 -0.10 -52.40 26.68
N VAL A 46 1.16 -52.14 27.01
CA VAL A 46 2.01 -53.02 27.83
C VAL A 46 2.73 -52.17 28.87
N SER A 47 2.49 -52.45 30.16
CA SER A 47 3.14 -51.77 31.27
C SER A 47 4.57 -52.30 31.49
N GLY A 48 5.55 -51.55 30.98
CA GLY A 48 6.99 -51.75 31.25
C GLY A 48 7.61 -50.54 31.97
N PRO A 49 8.77 -50.71 32.64
CA PRO A 49 9.36 -49.65 33.46
C PRO A 49 9.85 -48.46 32.63
N LEU A 50 9.66 -47.25 33.17
CA LEU A 50 10.15 -45.99 32.61
C LEU A 50 11.68 -46.01 32.53
N ILE A 51 12.22 -46.04 31.30
CA ILE A 51 13.62 -45.70 31.05
C ILE A 51 13.74 -44.19 31.18
N ALA A 52 14.49 -43.72 32.17
CA ALA A 52 14.77 -42.29 32.33
C ALA A 52 15.60 -41.78 31.13
N THR A 53 15.03 -40.87 30.34
CA THR A 53 15.77 -40.12 29.34
C THR A 53 16.82 -39.26 30.04
N SER A 54 18.07 -39.40 29.62
CA SER A 54 19.16 -38.55 30.13
C SER A 54 18.94 -37.11 29.66
N PRO A 55 19.13 -36.08 30.51
CA PRO A 55 18.92 -34.67 30.12
C PRO A 55 19.68 -34.26 28.86
N ASN A 56 20.85 -34.86 28.61
CA ASN A 56 21.67 -34.60 27.42
C ASN A 56 20.98 -35.04 26.11
N LEU A 57 20.04 -35.99 26.15
CA LEU A 57 19.34 -36.49 24.96
C LEU A 57 18.20 -35.54 24.55
N GLU A 58 17.44 -35.01 25.49
CA GLU A 58 16.36 -34.05 25.23
C GLU A 58 16.91 -32.71 24.74
N ASP A 59 18.01 -32.24 25.33
CA ASP A 59 18.71 -31.04 24.86
C ASP A 59 19.32 -31.23 23.45
N ALA A 60 19.93 -32.39 23.15
CA ALA A 60 20.40 -32.70 21.81
C ALA A 60 19.26 -32.78 20.77
N LEU A 61 18.11 -33.37 21.12
CA LEU A 61 16.92 -33.40 20.26
C LEU A 61 16.34 -31.99 20.04
N SER A 62 16.35 -31.14 21.08
CA SER A 62 15.97 -29.73 20.99
C SER A 62 16.87 -28.95 20.03
N ARG A 63 18.20 -29.02 20.22
CA ARG A 63 19.20 -28.36 19.35
C ARG A 63 19.12 -28.85 17.89
N ARG A 64 18.85 -30.14 17.67
CA ARG A 64 18.63 -30.72 16.34
C ARG A 64 17.34 -30.23 15.66
N ALA A 65 16.22 -30.16 16.39
CA ALA A 65 14.96 -29.63 15.87
C ALA A 65 15.09 -28.14 15.50
N GLN A 66 15.77 -27.37 16.36
CA GLN A 66 16.17 -25.98 16.13
C GLN A 66 16.99 -25.82 14.85
N ALA A 67 18.04 -26.62 14.66
CA ALA A 67 18.88 -26.56 13.46
C ALA A 67 18.11 -26.89 12.17
N MET A 68 17.19 -27.87 12.21
CA MET A 68 16.33 -28.19 11.06
C MET A 68 15.35 -27.06 10.71
N ALA A 69 14.83 -26.32 11.70
CA ALA A 69 13.97 -25.16 11.44
C ALA A 69 14.72 -24.00 10.77
N LEU A 70 15.95 -23.71 11.21
CA LEU A 70 16.80 -22.68 10.58
C LEU A 70 17.21 -23.08 9.15
N HIS A 71 17.53 -24.37 8.93
CA HIS A 71 17.78 -24.93 7.59
C HIS A 71 16.61 -24.66 6.65
N ALA A 72 15.38 -24.99 7.06
CA ALA A 72 14.18 -24.79 6.23
C ALA A 72 13.94 -23.30 5.93
N MET A 73 14.03 -22.44 6.94
CA MET A 73 13.86 -20.99 6.80
C MET A 73 14.83 -20.36 5.78
N LEU A 74 16.10 -20.79 5.77
CA LEU A 74 17.09 -20.30 4.80
C LEU A 74 16.74 -20.70 3.35
N TRP A 75 16.16 -21.88 3.13
CA TRP A 75 15.68 -22.27 1.79
C TRP A 75 14.37 -21.55 1.39
N GLU A 76 13.44 -21.33 2.32
CA GLU A 76 12.22 -20.55 2.05
C GLU A 76 12.54 -19.10 1.67
N ILE A 77 13.51 -18.47 2.35
CA ILE A 77 14.01 -17.13 2.00
C ILE A 77 14.58 -17.12 0.57
N PHE A 78 15.41 -18.10 0.21
CA PHE A 78 15.95 -18.22 -1.14
C PHE A 78 14.86 -18.34 -2.22
N ILE A 79 13.85 -19.20 -2.02
CA ILE A 79 12.77 -19.40 -3.00
C ILE A 79 11.89 -18.14 -3.13
N SER A 80 11.53 -17.52 -2.00
CA SER A 80 10.62 -16.37 -1.96
C SER A 80 11.25 -15.04 -2.39
N VAL A 81 12.55 -14.84 -2.14
CA VAL A 81 13.29 -13.62 -2.51
C VAL A 81 14.00 -13.77 -3.86
N PHE A 82 14.81 -14.83 -4.05
CA PHE A 82 15.61 -14.99 -5.26
C PHE A 82 14.79 -15.58 -6.42
N GLU A 83 14.32 -16.83 -6.29
CA GLU A 83 13.72 -17.54 -7.44
C GLU A 83 12.48 -16.84 -7.98
N THR A 84 11.58 -16.45 -7.07
CA THR A 84 10.30 -15.81 -7.43
C THR A 84 10.53 -14.52 -8.22
N ARG A 85 11.45 -13.65 -7.77
CA ARG A 85 11.69 -12.34 -8.40
C ARG A 85 12.50 -12.43 -9.68
N PHE A 86 13.54 -13.26 -9.73
CA PHE A 86 14.30 -13.46 -10.97
C PHE A 86 13.45 -14.12 -12.07
N THR A 87 12.45 -14.93 -11.73
CA THR A 87 11.50 -15.49 -12.72
C THR A 87 10.82 -14.42 -13.59
N LEU A 88 10.55 -13.22 -13.05
CA LEU A 88 10.02 -12.10 -13.84
C LEU A 88 11.05 -11.45 -14.77
N TRP A 89 12.34 -11.41 -14.42
CA TRP A 89 13.38 -10.86 -15.30
C TRP A 89 13.84 -11.90 -16.36
N LEU A 90 13.61 -13.19 -16.09
CA LEU A 90 13.80 -14.31 -17.01
C LEU A 90 12.59 -14.60 -17.92
N GLY A 91 11.60 -13.71 -17.97
CA GLY A 91 10.32 -13.93 -18.65
C GLY A 91 10.43 -14.38 -20.11
N ARG A 92 9.77 -15.50 -20.44
CA ARG A 92 9.83 -16.20 -21.75
C ARG A 92 9.67 -15.32 -22.99
N ASN A 93 8.92 -14.22 -22.89
CA ASN A 93 8.62 -13.33 -24.02
C ASN A 93 9.84 -12.53 -24.51
N CYS A 94 10.84 -12.31 -23.66
CA CYS A 94 11.91 -11.32 -23.87
C CYS A 94 13.33 -11.92 -23.93
N MET A 95 13.47 -13.23 -23.75
CA MET A 95 14.75 -13.92 -23.68
C MET A 95 15.41 -14.04 -25.08
N PRO A 96 16.58 -13.41 -25.33
CA PRO A 96 17.13 -13.30 -26.68
C PRO A 96 17.81 -14.57 -27.22
N TYR A 97 18.07 -15.56 -26.36
CA TYR A 97 18.75 -16.80 -26.72
C TYR A 97 17.80 -17.98 -27.00
N LEU A 98 16.49 -17.75 -26.99
CA LEU A 98 15.48 -18.80 -27.25
C LEU A 98 15.30 -19.04 -28.77
N GLU A 99 15.54 -20.26 -29.23
CA GLU A 99 15.37 -20.63 -30.64
C GLU A 99 13.92 -20.44 -31.12
N THR A 100 13.74 -19.64 -32.18
CA THR A 100 12.43 -19.13 -32.61
C THR A 100 11.54 -20.11 -33.39
N THR A 101 11.93 -21.38 -33.52
CA THR A 101 11.13 -22.43 -34.19
C THR A 101 9.82 -22.75 -33.47
N LEU A 102 9.69 -22.40 -32.19
CA LEU A 102 8.53 -22.64 -31.34
C LEU A 102 7.26 -21.82 -31.67
N VAL A 103 7.30 -20.91 -32.64
CA VAL A 103 6.16 -20.02 -32.97
C VAL A 103 5.26 -20.60 -34.09
N SER A 104 5.66 -21.69 -34.74
CA SER A 104 5.00 -22.19 -35.96
C SER A 104 4.64 -23.68 -35.93
N THR A 105 3.64 -24.05 -35.15
CA THR A 105 2.87 -25.30 -35.33
C THR A 105 1.40 -24.98 -35.66
N PRO A 106 0.86 -25.39 -36.82
CA PRO A 106 -0.54 -25.13 -37.19
C PRO A 106 -1.52 -25.96 -36.35
N HIS A 107 -2.77 -25.50 -36.26
CA HIS A 107 -3.81 -26.14 -35.46
C HIS A 107 -4.05 -27.63 -35.81
N PHE A 108 -3.98 -28.51 -34.81
CA PHE A 108 -4.53 -29.86 -34.90
C PHE A 108 -6.04 -29.85 -34.55
N PRO A 109 -6.94 -30.24 -35.48
CA PRO A 109 -8.36 -30.36 -35.18
C PRO A 109 -8.63 -31.68 -34.44
N GLY A 110 -8.95 -31.61 -33.14
CA GLY A 110 -9.38 -32.80 -32.38
C GLY A 110 -9.22 -32.76 -30.86
N SER A 111 -8.40 -31.84 -30.31
CA SER A 111 -8.28 -31.69 -28.86
C SER A 111 -9.48 -30.94 -28.26
N THR A 112 -10.03 -31.44 -27.15
CA THR A 112 -11.11 -30.78 -26.41
C THR A 112 -10.61 -29.51 -25.71
N ARG A 113 -11.50 -28.53 -25.51
CA ARG A 113 -11.16 -27.22 -24.94
C ARG A 113 -10.64 -27.33 -23.50
N LEU A 114 -9.32 -27.25 -23.33
CA LEU A 114 -8.71 -26.75 -22.10
C LEU A 114 -8.87 -25.23 -22.02
N SER A 115 -8.78 -24.67 -20.81
CA SER A 115 -9.08 -23.26 -20.53
C SER A 115 -7.90 -22.33 -20.87
N PRO A 116 -8.15 -21.05 -21.22
CA PRO A 116 -7.08 -20.07 -21.43
C PRO A 116 -6.17 -19.90 -20.20
N THR A 117 -6.72 -20.11 -19.00
CA THR A 117 -6.02 -20.08 -17.71
C THR A 117 -4.91 -21.13 -17.58
N GLU A 118 -5.05 -22.31 -18.18
CA GLU A 118 -4.07 -23.40 -18.04
C GLU A 118 -2.81 -23.17 -18.89
N HIS A 119 -2.89 -22.40 -19.98
CA HIS A 119 -1.69 -22.04 -20.78
C HIS A 119 -0.77 -21.03 -20.08
N MET A 120 -1.27 -20.26 -19.10
CA MET A 120 -0.45 -19.35 -18.29
C MET A 120 0.11 -20.01 -17.03
N GLN A 121 -0.48 -21.14 -16.57
CA GLN A 121 0.03 -21.95 -15.46
C GLN A 121 1.13 -22.94 -15.87
N GLY A 122 2.00 -22.54 -16.82
CA GLY A 122 3.24 -23.26 -17.10
C GLY A 122 4.18 -23.19 -15.90
N THR A 123 4.20 -24.27 -15.11
CA THR A 123 4.92 -24.50 -13.85
C THR A 123 6.09 -23.54 -13.60
N LYS A 124 6.04 -22.78 -12.47
CA LYS A 124 7.11 -21.87 -12.03
C LYS A 124 8.47 -22.60 -12.10
N ALA A 125 9.31 -22.22 -13.05
CA ALA A 125 10.57 -22.91 -13.30
C ALA A 125 11.62 -22.46 -12.27
N SER A 126 11.59 -23.08 -11.09
CA SER A 126 12.61 -22.94 -10.05
C SER A 126 14.02 -23.05 -10.65
N ILE A 127 14.81 -21.99 -10.48
CA ILE A 127 16.17 -21.85 -11.02
C ILE A 127 17.05 -23.01 -10.52
N PHE A 128 16.87 -23.40 -9.26
CA PHE A 128 17.50 -24.53 -8.61
C PHE A 128 17.14 -25.88 -9.28
N ARG A 129 15.86 -26.10 -9.63
CA ARG A 129 15.46 -27.31 -10.39
C ARG A 129 16.06 -27.31 -11.79
N THR A 130 16.09 -26.17 -12.46
CA THR A 130 16.76 -26.01 -13.76
C THR A 130 18.25 -26.35 -13.66
N VAL A 131 18.95 -25.83 -12.64
CA VAL A 131 20.36 -26.14 -12.36
C VAL A 131 20.60 -27.64 -12.13
N LEU A 132 19.79 -28.30 -11.30
CA LEU A 132 19.92 -29.74 -11.04
C LEU A 132 19.61 -30.60 -12.27
N TYR A 133 18.59 -30.24 -13.06
CA TYR A 133 18.24 -30.95 -14.29
C TYR A 133 19.36 -30.85 -15.34
N LEU A 134 19.91 -29.65 -15.54
CA LEU A 134 21.00 -29.44 -16.50
C LEU A 134 22.28 -30.19 -16.10
N ASP A 135 22.69 -30.13 -14.82
CA ASP A 135 23.84 -30.89 -14.32
C ASP A 135 23.64 -32.42 -14.43
N LYS A 136 22.40 -32.90 -14.24
CA LYS A 136 22.06 -34.32 -14.44
C LYS A 136 22.20 -34.72 -15.92
N VAL A 137 21.62 -33.95 -16.83
CA VAL A 137 21.63 -34.25 -18.27
C VAL A 137 23.05 -34.19 -18.85
N ASP A 138 23.86 -33.21 -18.46
CA ASP A 138 25.28 -33.13 -18.85
C ASP A 138 26.08 -34.33 -18.28
N SER A 139 25.78 -34.75 -17.05
CA SER A 139 26.37 -35.94 -16.41
C SER A 139 26.02 -37.25 -17.13
N GLU A 140 24.78 -37.39 -17.60
CA GLU A 140 24.31 -38.56 -18.34
C GLU A 140 24.96 -38.63 -19.73
N HIS A 141 25.01 -37.52 -20.48
CA HIS A 141 25.72 -37.44 -21.76
C HIS A 141 27.24 -37.66 -21.64
N ALA A 142 27.89 -37.11 -20.60
CA ALA A 142 29.30 -37.38 -20.36
C ALA A 142 29.60 -38.87 -20.10
N SER A 143 28.63 -39.62 -19.56
CA SER A 143 28.79 -41.06 -19.31
C SER A 143 28.66 -41.92 -20.57
N SER A 144 27.84 -41.52 -21.55
CA SER A 144 27.64 -42.26 -22.81
C SER A 144 28.77 -42.06 -23.83
N LEU A 145 29.51 -40.94 -23.78
CA LEU A 145 30.76 -40.81 -24.53
C LEU A 145 31.91 -41.60 -23.87
N GLY A 146 31.87 -41.77 -22.55
CA GLY A 146 32.92 -42.47 -21.79
C GLY A 146 33.00 -43.98 -22.04
N SER A 147 31.91 -44.63 -22.45
CA SER A 147 31.82 -46.10 -22.62
C SER A 147 32.65 -46.70 -23.76
N HIS A 148 33.37 -45.89 -24.53
CA HIS A 148 34.31 -46.37 -25.56
C HIS A 148 35.77 -46.48 -25.08
N ALA A 149 36.09 -46.04 -23.86
CA ALA A 149 37.40 -46.23 -23.26
C ALA A 149 37.45 -47.53 -22.43
N VAL A 150 38.42 -48.41 -22.72
CA VAL A 150 38.65 -49.63 -21.92
C VAL A 150 39.38 -49.23 -20.63
N VAL A 151 38.59 -48.96 -19.59
CA VAL A 151 39.01 -48.57 -18.23
C VAL A 151 38.73 -49.75 -17.29
N SER A 152 39.66 -50.09 -16.39
CA SER A 152 39.52 -51.29 -15.54
C SER A 152 38.38 -51.15 -14.51
N ASN A 153 37.91 -52.27 -13.95
CA ASN A 153 36.86 -52.23 -12.95
C ASN A 153 37.27 -51.47 -11.66
N GLU A 154 38.56 -51.49 -11.31
CA GLU A 154 39.09 -50.76 -10.16
C GLU A 154 39.14 -49.24 -10.46
N ASP A 155 39.68 -48.86 -11.63
CA ASP A 155 39.66 -47.47 -12.12
C ASP A 155 38.23 -46.91 -12.19
N GLN A 156 37.25 -47.72 -12.60
CA GLN A 156 35.84 -47.31 -12.68
C GLN A 156 35.20 -47.06 -11.32
N GLU A 157 35.47 -47.87 -10.30
CA GLU A 157 35.00 -47.57 -8.94
C GLU A 157 35.75 -46.38 -8.34
N GLU A 158 37.05 -46.21 -8.60
CA GLU A 158 37.76 -44.99 -8.19
C GLU A 158 37.16 -43.74 -8.86
N LEU A 159 36.83 -43.80 -10.15
CA LEU A 159 36.12 -42.71 -10.85
C LEU A 159 34.75 -42.42 -10.22
N LYS A 160 33.96 -43.44 -9.85
CA LYS A 160 32.66 -43.26 -9.18
C LYS A 160 32.82 -42.65 -7.79
N VAL A 161 33.80 -43.09 -7.01
CA VAL A 161 34.13 -42.54 -5.68
C VAL A 161 34.61 -41.09 -5.81
N ARG A 162 35.46 -40.79 -6.80
CA ARG A 162 35.94 -39.42 -7.10
C ARG A 162 34.78 -38.52 -7.54
N LYS A 163 33.89 -39.00 -8.41
CA LYS A 163 32.69 -38.26 -8.83
C LYS A 163 31.77 -37.97 -7.64
N ARG A 164 31.45 -38.97 -6.80
CA ARG A 164 30.65 -38.77 -5.56
C ARG A 164 31.26 -37.72 -4.64
N LYS A 165 32.60 -37.69 -4.47
CA LYS A 165 33.30 -36.67 -3.68
C LYS A 165 33.15 -35.25 -4.28
N ILE A 166 33.24 -35.11 -5.61
CA ILE A 166 33.04 -33.83 -6.31
C ILE A 166 31.58 -33.39 -6.24
N ASP A 167 30.62 -34.30 -6.45
CA ASP A 167 29.19 -34.02 -6.35
C ASP A 167 28.78 -33.56 -4.94
N LYS A 168 29.31 -34.22 -3.88
CA LYS A 168 29.14 -33.76 -2.50
C LYS A 168 29.70 -32.34 -2.31
N ALA A 169 30.94 -32.10 -2.73
CA ALA A 169 31.59 -30.80 -2.59
C ALA A 169 30.86 -29.66 -3.34
N LEU A 170 30.25 -29.95 -4.51
CA LEU A 170 29.42 -28.99 -5.25
C LEU A 170 28.06 -28.77 -4.58
N ASN A 171 27.45 -29.82 -4.02
CA ASN A 171 26.23 -29.69 -3.23
C ASN A 171 26.47 -28.87 -1.95
N ASP A 172 27.61 -29.06 -1.29
CA ASP A 172 28.06 -28.24 -0.15
C ASP A 172 28.30 -26.79 -0.54
N ALA A 173 29.07 -26.53 -1.61
CA ALA A 173 29.31 -25.18 -2.12
C ALA A 173 28.00 -24.41 -2.35
N LEU A 174 27.02 -25.04 -3.01
CA LEU A 174 25.71 -24.43 -3.28
C LEU A 174 24.86 -24.27 -2.01
N ARG A 175 24.85 -25.28 -1.13
CA ARG A 175 24.13 -25.25 0.17
C ARG A 175 24.60 -24.09 1.05
N TYR A 176 25.92 -23.93 1.22
CA TYR A 176 26.46 -22.84 2.04
C TYR A 176 26.37 -21.48 1.35
N ALA A 177 26.45 -21.40 0.02
CA ALA A 177 26.17 -20.16 -0.71
C ALA A 177 24.70 -19.69 -0.53
N VAL A 178 23.73 -20.62 -0.58
CA VAL A 178 22.31 -20.33 -0.27
C VAL A 178 22.14 -19.87 1.18
N TYR A 179 22.82 -20.50 2.15
CA TYR A 179 22.78 -20.07 3.55
C TYR A 179 23.37 -18.67 3.76
N ALA A 180 24.55 -18.39 3.18
CA ALA A 180 25.19 -17.09 3.30
C ALA A 180 24.31 -15.98 2.71
N TYR A 181 23.80 -16.18 1.48
CA TYR A 181 22.84 -15.26 0.85
C TYR A 181 21.60 -15.05 1.72
N SER A 182 20.94 -16.13 2.16
CA SER A 182 19.65 -16.06 2.85
C SER A 182 19.75 -15.59 4.31
N SER A 183 20.90 -15.76 4.97
CA SER A 183 21.15 -15.34 6.37
C SER A 183 20.87 -13.85 6.62
N ARG A 184 20.99 -13.05 5.56
CA ARG A 184 20.66 -11.65 5.47
C ARG A 184 19.25 -11.29 5.94
N TRP A 185 18.26 -12.15 5.66
CA TRP A 185 16.84 -11.92 5.98
C TRP A 185 16.36 -12.67 7.24
N VAL A 186 17.28 -13.28 8.00
CA VAL A 186 16.95 -14.03 9.23
C VAL A 186 16.82 -13.07 10.42
N HIS A 187 15.61 -12.96 10.96
CA HIS A 187 15.30 -12.11 12.12
C HIS A 187 15.22 -12.93 13.42
N LEU A 188 16.31 -12.95 14.19
CA LEU A 188 16.39 -13.64 15.48
C LEU A 188 15.70 -12.84 16.60
N ARG A 189 15.23 -13.54 17.64
CA ARG A 189 14.67 -12.96 18.87
C ARG A 189 15.48 -13.41 20.08
N ALA A 190 16.17 -12.49 20.74
CA ALA A 190 16.72 -12.72 22.08
C ALA A 190 15.59 -12.80 23.13
N SER A 191 15.81 -13.57 24.21
CA SER A 191 14.88 -13.70 25.32
C SER A 191 15.62 -13.67 26.66
N PHE A 192 15.43 -12.60 27.43
CA PHE A 192 15.73 -12.57 28.87
C PHE A 192 14.70 -11.72 29.62
N VAL A 193 14.38 -12.14 30.84
CA VAL A 193 13.20 -11.69 31.62
C VAL A 193 13.34 -10.26 32.19
N THR A 194 14.54 -9.68 32.18
CA THR A 194 14.89 -8.48 32.96
C THR A 194 15.67 -7.39 32.21
N SER A 195 15.89 -7.52 30.88
CA SER A 195 16.67 -6.56 30.08
C SER A 195 15.81 -5.45 29.46
N THR A 196 16.42 -4.29 29.16
CA THR A 196 15.72 -3.19 28.47
C THR A 196 15.53 -3.48 26.99
N LEU A 197 14.46 -2.93 26.39
CA LEU A 197 14.11 -3.16 24.98
C LEU A 197 15.22 -2.73 23.99
N LEU A 198 16.03 -1.71 24.34
CA LEU A 198 17.21 -1.32 23.58
C LEU A 198 18.32 -2.39 23.64
N GLN A 199 18.63 -2.94 24.82
CA GLN A 199 19.59 -4.04 24.95
C GLN A 199 19.12 -5.30 24.22
N GLN A 200 17.82 -5.61 24.27
CA GLN A 200 17.23 -6.75 23.54
C GLN A 200 17.40 -6.61 22.01
N GLN A 201 17.21 -5.40 21.48
CA GLN A 201 17.44 -5.09 20.07
C GLN A 201 18.93 -5.13 19.68
N GLN A 202 19.83 -4.63 20.54
CA GLN A 202 21.28 -4.69 20.32
C GLN A 202 21.78 -6.14 20.31
N THR A 203 21.40 -6.94 21.31
CA THR A 203 21.79 -8.35 21.44
C THR A 203 21.26 -9.17 20.25
N SER A 204 19.99 -9.00 19.87
CA SER A 204 19.41 -9.73 18.73
C SER A 204 20.11 -9.40 17.40
N ARG A 205 20.57 -8.14 17.22
CA ARG A 205 21.38 -7.74 16.05
C ARG A 205 22.78 -8.33 16.08
N GLN A 206 23.43 -8.40 17.25
CA GLN A 206 24.75 -9.01 17.39
C GLN A 206 24.73 -10.50 17.03
N ILE A 207 23.78 -11.27 17.57
CA ILE A 207 23.65 -12.70 17.28
C ILE A 207 23.31 -12.94 15.79
N ALA A 208 22.44 -12.11 15.19
CA ALA A 208 22.13 -12.20 13.77
C ALA A 208 23.36 -11.89 12.88
N GLN A 209 24.17 -10.89 13.26
CA GLN A 209 25.40 -10.56 12.54
C GLN A 209 26.47 -11.65 12.70
N GLN A 210 26.63 -12.24 13.89
CA GLN A 210 27.50 -13.40 14.11
C GLN A 210 27.10 -14.59 13.22
N LEU A 211 25.80 -14.86 13.10
CA LEU A 211 25.27 -15.90 12.22
C LEU A 211 25.56 -15.62 10.74
N GLN A 212 25.37 -14.38 10.29
CA GLN A 212 25.70 -13.98 8.91
C GLN A 212 27.19 -14.12 8.60
N ASP A 213 28.05 -13.59 9.47
CA ASP A 213 29.49 -13.59 9.25
C ASP A 213 30.05 -15.05 9.28
N GLU A 214 29.61 -15.91 10.21
CA GLU A 214 29.98 -17.35 10.24
C GLU A 214 29.49 -18.15 9.03
N LEU A 215 28.23 -17.94 8.60
CA LEU A 215 27.70 -18.62 7.41
C LEU A 215 28.45 -18.18 6.14
N TRP A 216 28.86 -16.91 6.05
CA TRP A 216 29.72 -16.42 4.98
C TRP A 216 31.12 -17.04 5.04
N HIS A 217 31.76 -17.13 6.21
CA HIS A 217 33.07 -17.79 6.36
C HIS A 217 33.02 -19.28 5.99
N LYS A 218 31.94 -20.00 6.34
CA LYS A 218 31.74 -21.39 5.89
C LYS A 218 31.49 -21.48 4.38
N ALA A 219 30.71 -20.59 3.78
CA ALA A 219 30.55 -20.52 2.34
C ALA A 219 31.89 -20.25 1.62
N ARG A 220 32.70 -19.32 2.13
CA ARG A 220 34.06 -19.04 1.64
C ARG A 220 34.96 -20.27 1.65
N LEU A 221 34.89 -21.11 2.69
CA LEU A 221 35.64 -22.37 2.75
C LEU A 221 35.11 -23.43 1.76
N GLN A 222 33.80 -23.44 1.49
CA GLN A 222 33.15 -24.45 0.65
C GLN A 222 33.03 -24.02 -0.83
N ILE A 223 33.38 -22.79 -1.21
CA ILE A 223 33.31 -22.32 -2.62
C ILE A 223 34.50 -22.78 -3.48
N PHE A 224 35.64 -23.16 -2.89
CA PHE A 224 36.84 -23.56 -3.64
C PHE A 224 36.62 -24.73 -4.63
N PRO A 225 35.87 -25.81 -4.30
CA PRO A 225 35.48 -26.83 -5.26
C PRO A 225 34.66 -26.29 -6.45
N ALA A 226 33.83 -25.27 -6.24
CA ALA A 226 33.04 -24.63 -7.31
C ALA A 226 33.89 -23.72 -8.20
N LEU A 227 35.05 -23.24 -7.75
CA LEU A 227 36.02 -22.50 -8.59
C LEU A 227 36.77 -23.41 -9.58
N THR A 228 36.80 -24.73 -9.37
CA THR A 228 37.62 -25.66 -10.18
C THR A 228 36.81 -26.68 -10.99
N ASN A 229 35.55 -26.93 -10.62
CA ASN A 229 34.71 -27.95 -11.25
C ASN A 229 33.52 -27.28 -11.98
N PRO A 230 33.55 -27.16 -13.32
CA PRO A 230 32.51 -26.48 -14.08
C PRO A 230 31.21 -27.28 -14.15
N SER A 231 30.16 -26.73 -13.55
CA SER A 231 28.79 -27.25 -13.57
C SER A 231 27.77 -26.12 -13.32
N TYR A 232 26.50 -26.32 -13.62
CA TYR A 232 25.43 -25.35 -13.31
C TYR A 232 25.27 -25.13 -11.80
N ARG A 233 25.49 -26.16 -10.95
CA ARG A 233 25.59 -25.97 -9.47
C ARG A 233 26.75 -25.05 -9.11
N SER A 234 27.92 -25.22 -9.72
CA SER A 234 29.07 -24.34 -9.48
C SER A 234 28.77 -22.88 -9.86
N ILE A 235 28.04 -22.68 -10.96
CA ILE A 235 27.65 -21.37 -11.48
C ILE A 235 26.67 -20.69 -10.51
N LEU A 236 25.61 -21.38 -10.07
CA LEU A 236 24.66 -20.81 -9.11
C LEU A 236 25.31 -20.55 -7.74
N ALA A 237 26.22 -21.42 -7.28
CA ALA A 237 26.95 -21.22 -6.03
C ALA A 237 27.85 -19.97 -6.08
N MET A 238 28.68 -19.83 -7.12
CA MET A 238 29.53 -18.64 -7.30
C MET A 238 28.71 -17.38 -7.49
N LEU A 239 27.59 -17.45 -8.21
CA LEU A 239 26.67 -16.33 -8.38
C LEU A 239 26.13 -15.85 -7.03
N LEU A 240 25.48 -16.72 -6.25
CA LEU A 240 24.92 -16.36 -4.94
C LEU A 240 25.99 -15.85 -3.97
N PHE A 241 27.17 -16.47 -3.96
CA PHE A 241 28.29 -16.01 -3.14
C PHE A 241 28.77 -14.60 -3.56
N SER A 242 28.89 -14.32 -4.86
CA SER A 242 29.26 -12.99 -5.38
C SER A 242 28.19 -11.91 -5.17
N LEU A 243 26.93 -12.30 -4.90
CA LEU A 243 25.83 -11.42 -4.51
C LEU A 243 25.68 -11.28 -2.98
N THR A 244 26.48 -12.00 -2.19
CA THR A 244 26.43 -11.93 -0.72
C THR A 244 27.42 -10.90 -0.19
N GLU A 245 26.95 -10.05 0.72
CA GLU A 245 27.74 -8.98 1.33
C GLU A 245 28.86 -9.54 2.23
N MET A 246 30.08 -9.01 2.05
CA MET A 246 31.28 -9.46 2.77
C MET A 246 31.31 -8.93 4.22
N PRO A 247 31.74 -9.72 5.22
CA PRO A 247 32.00 -9.24 6.57
C PRO A 247 33.01 -8.08 6.63
N ALA A 248 32.81 -7.15 7.56
CA ALA A 248 33.63 -5.94 7.68
C ALA A 248 35.03 -6.17 8.31
N ARG A 249 35.34 -7.40 8.75
CA ARG A 249 36.69 -7.81 9.16
C ARG A 249 37.40 -8.42 7.95
N ASN A 250 38.49 -7.80 7.52
CA ASN A 250 39.32 -8.21 6.39
C ASN A 250 39.63 -9.72 6.40
N ASP A 251 39.21 -10.43 5.35
CA ASP A 251 39.82 -11.69 4.90
C ASP A 251 39.60 -11.89 3.38
N ASP A 252 40.46 -11.21 2.61
CA ASP A 252 40.62 -11.31 1.15
C ASP A 252 39.43 -10.82 0.27
N PRO A 253 39.41 -9.53 -0.14
CA PRO A 253 38.43 -9.01 -1.10
C PRO A 253 38.59 -9.58 -2.53
N GLY A 254 39.68 -10.30 -2.81
CA GLY A 254 39.90 -10.92 -4.12
C GLY A 254 38.94 -12.05 -4.43
N ILE A 255 38.40 -12.76 -3.41
CA ILE A 255 37.61 -13.98 -3.66
C ILE A 255 36.27 -13.71 -4.36
N ASN A 256 35.56 -12.62 -4.05
CA ASN A 256 34.30 -12.29 -4.74
C ASN A 256 34.55 -11.92 -6.22
N ALA A 257 35.64 -11.19 -6.51
CA ALA A 257 36.06 -10.88 -7.86
C ALA A 257 36.52 -12.15 -8.63
N LEU A 258 37.22 -13.05 -7.96
CA LEU A 258 37.61 -14.36 -8.51
C LEU A 258 36.37 -15.21 -8.84
N CYS A 259 35.40 -15.31 -7.94
CA CYS A 259 34.13 -16.00 -8.21
C CYS A 259 33.41 -15.40 -9.42
N ALA A 260 33.34 -14.07 -9.54
CA ALA A 260 32.72 -13.40 -10.70
C ALA A 260 33.47 -13.68 -12.02
N GLN A 261 34.81 -13.69 -12.02
CA GLN A 261 35.63 -14.02 -13.20
C GLN A 261 35.50 -15.50 -13.59
N THR A 262 35.56 -16.41 -12.61
CA THR A 262 35.45 -17.86 -12.83
C THR A 262 34.05 -18.28 -13.26
N LEU A 263 33.00 -17.61 -12.79
CA LEU A 263 31.61 -17.78 -13.24
C LEU A 263 31.51 -17.73 -14.77
N VAL A 264 32.16 -16.75 -15.40
CA VAL A 264 32.16 -16.57 -16.86
C VAL A 264 32.91 -17.70 -17.56
N SER A 265 34.09 -18.07 -17.06
CA SER A 265 34.83 -19.23 -17.58
C SER A 265 34.00 -20.52 -17.50
N HIS A 266 33.20 -20.70 -16.45
CA HIS A 266 32.32 -21.84 -16.29
C HIS A 266 31.13 -21.79 -17.26
N PHE A 267 30.48 -20.63 -17.44
CA PHE A 267 29.44 -20.46 -18.47
C PHE A 267 29.95 -20.82 -19.87
N HIS A 268 31.10 -20.31 -20.30
CA HIS A 268 31.67 -20.66 -21.62
C HIS A 268 32.03 -22.14 -21.72
N ARG A 269 32.63 -22.73 -20.69
CA ARG A 269 33.09 -24.13 -20.71
C ARG A 269 31.93 -25.13 -20.73
N VAL A 270 30.89 -24.90 -19.92
CA VAL A 270 29.67 -25.70 -19.92
C VAL A 270 28.92 -25.53 -21.25
N ARG A 271 28.80 -24.30 -21.78
CA ARG A 271 28.19 -24.06 -23.10
C ARG A 271 28.97 -24.71 -24.25
N HIS A 272 30.30 -24.75 -24.19
CA HIS A 272 31.11 -25.41 -25.22
C HIS A 272 31.03 -26.95 -25.12
N LEU A 273 30.91 -27.52 -23.93
CA LEU A 273 30.61 -28.95 -23.75
C LEU A 273 29.23 -29.29 -24.35
N SER A 274 28.20 -28.53 -23.97
CA SER A 274 26.83 -28.63 -24.51
C SER A 274 26.83 -28.54 -26.05
N ALA A 275 27.51 -27.54 -26.63
CA ALA A 275 27.60 -27.37 -28.09
C ALA A 275 28.38 -28.49 -28.79
N TYR A 276 29.44 -29.03 -28.18
CA TYR A 276 30.19 -30.16 -28.74
C TYR A 276 29.38 -31.46 -28.73
N LEU A 277 28.56 -31.67 -27.71
CA LEU A 277 27.60 -32.79 -27.64
C LEU A 277 26.52 -32.67 -28.73
N CYS A 278 25.93 -31.48 -28.90
CA CYS A 278 24.92 -31.22 -29.94
C CYS A 278 25.46 -31.17 -31.39
N THR A 279 26.79 -31.26 -31.62
CA THR A 279 27.40 -31.16 -32.97
C THR A 279 28.12 -32.43 -33.44
N GLN A 280 28.08 -33.52 -32.66
CA GLN A 280 28.54 -34.83 -33.10
C GLN A 280 27.58 -35.39 -34.18
N PRO A 281 28.06 -35.75 -35.39
CA PRO A 281 27.21 -36.39 -36.38
C PRO A 281 26.92 -37.85 -35.96
N LEU A 282 25.63 -38.23 -35.94
CA LEU A 282 25.17 -39.61 -35.75
C LEU A 282 25.54 -40.48 -36.97
N ALA A 283 26.81 -40.86 -37.07
CA ALA A 283 27.39 -41.41 -38.29
C ALA A 283 28.43 -42.53 -38.06
N GLN A 284 28.09 -43.57 -37.28
CA GLN A 284 28.66 -44.93 -37.48
C GLN A 284 27.91 -46.08 -36.76
N CYS A 285 26.75 -46.47 -37.29
CA CYS A 285 26.13 -47.79 -37.03
C CYS A 285 25.75 -48.49 -38.35
N THR A 286 26.67 -48.54 -39.31
CA THR A 286 26.53 -49.31 -40.54
C THR A 286 26.88 -50.78 -40.31
N SER A 287 25.95 -51.55 -39.73
CA SER A 287 26.00 -53.02 -39.70
C SER A 287 24.64 -53.61 -40.02
N VAL A 288 24.50 -54.21 -41.20
CA VAL A 288 23.23 -54.82 -41.65
C VAL A 288 22.95 -56.10 -40.88
N SER A 289 21.76 -56.20 -40.29
CA SER A 289 21.17 -57.48 -39.85
C SER A 289 19.76 -57.62 -40.45
N PRO A 290 19.53 -58.53 -41.41
CA PRO A 290 18.31 -58.53 -42.23
C PRO A 290 17.16 -59.37 -41.64
N TYR A 291 16.96 -59.37 -40.31
CA TYR A 291 15.88 -60.13 -39.65
C TYR A 291 15.33 -59.45 -38.38
N ALA A 292 14.37 -58.53 -38.54
CA ALA A 292 13.41 -58.12 -37.50
C ALA A 292 12.26 -57.27 -38.10
N GLN A 293 11.22 -57.91 -38.64
CA GLN A 293 9.96 -57.20 -38.95
C GLN A 293 9.04 -57.22 -37.73
N THR A 294 8.83 -56.07 -37.07
CA THR A 294 7.58 -55.75 -36.38
C THR A 294 7.48 -54.26 -36.06
N SER A 295 6.26 -53.76 -35.89
CA SER A 295 5.95 -52.33 -35.78
C SER A 295 6.15 -51.77 -34.37
N HIS A 296 7.12 -50.87 -34.16
CA HIS A 296 7.11 -49.80 -33.14
C HIS A 296 8.30 -48.83 -33.34
N HIS A 297 8.14 -47.77 -34.16
CA HIS A 297 9.25 -46.81 -34.39
C HIS A 297 8.88 -45.31 -34.42
N SER A 298 7.61 -44.92 -34.30
CA SER A 298 7.19 -43.52 -34.38
C SER A 298 7.36 -42.70 -33.09
N ASN A 299 7.39 -43.33 -31.92
CA ASN A 299 7.30 -42.62 -30.63
C ASN A 299 8.66 -42.27 -29.99
N VAL A 300 9.76 -42.91 -30.41
CA VAL A 300 11.06 -42.75 -29.73
C VAL A 300 11.75 -41.44 -30.16
N GLN A 301 11.77 -41.11 -31.45
CA GLN A 301 12.38 -39.86 -31.95
C GLN A 301 11.64 -38.60 -31.46
N TYR A 302 10.30 -38.65 -31.35
CA TYR A 302 9.50 -37.52 -30.86
C TYR A 302 9.75 -37.21 -29.38
N ALA A 303 10.10 -38.19 -28.56
CA ALA A 303 10.44 -37.96 -27.15
C ALA A 303 11.81 -37.26 -27.01
N THR A 304 12.80 -37.68 -27.80
CA THR A 304 14.16 -37.10 -27.76
C THR A 304 14.21 -35.64 -28.21
N ASP A 305 13.46 -35.25 -29.24
CA ASP A 305 13.39 -33.84 -29.70
C ASP A 305 12.84 -32.89 -28.61
N VAL A 306 11.84 -33.35 -27.84
CA VAL A 306 11.15 -32.53 -26.84
C VAL A 306 12.00 -32.31 -25.59
N ASP A 307 12.68 -33.34 -25.07
CA ASP A 307 13.58 -33.17 -23.92
C ASP A 307 14.86 -32.37 -24.29
N ASP A 308 15.40 -32.53 -25.50
CA ASP A 308 16.53 -31.72 -25.99
C ASP A 308 16.14 -30.23 -26.19
N GLN A 309 14.97 -29.94 -26.78
CA GLN A 309 14.44 -28.57 -26.86
C GLN A 309 14.23 -27.94 -25.47
N LYS A 310 13.73 -28.71 -24.50
CA LYS A 310 13.54 -28.29 -23.10
C LYS A 310 14.88 -28.02 -22.40
N TYR A 311 15.88 -28.88 -22.62
CA TYR A 311 17.25 -28.69 -22.14
C TYR A 311 17.86 -27.38 -22.71
N ARG A 312 17.71 -27.11 -24.02
CA ARG A 312 18.18 -25.84 -24.62
C ARG A 312 17.53 -24.61 -23.96
N HIS A 313 16.20 -24.58 -23.86
CA HIS A 313 15.49 -23.47 -23.18
C HIS A 313 15.99 -23.25 -21.74
N MET A 314 16.22 -24.33 -20.98
CA MET A 314 16.73 -24.24 -19.61
C MET A 314 18.17 -23.72 -19.52
N ARG A 315 19.09 -24.20 -20.38
CA ARG A 315 20.47 -23.69 -20.49
C ARG A 315 20.49 -22.20 -20.83
N ASP A 316 19.70 -21.81 -21.82
CA ASP A 316 19.72 -20.44 -22.36
C ASP A 316 19.04 -19.45 -21.37
N SER A 317 18.16 -19.96 -20.50
CA SER A 317 17.64 -19.23 -19.33
C SER A 317 18.73 -18.96 -18.27
N MET A 318 19.59 -19.95 -17.98
CA MET A 318 20.71 -19.77 -17.04
C MET A 318 21.75 -18.78 -17.55
N LEU A 319 22.00 -18.75 -18.87
CA LEU A 319 22.86 -17.74 -19.48
C LEU A 319 22.29 -16.32 -19.30
N TRP A 320 20.99 -16.14 -19.54
CA TRP A 320 20.32 -14.84 -19.37
C TRP A 320 20.33 -14.38 -17.91
N LEU A 321 20.21 -15.30 -16.94
CA LEU A 321 20.41 -15.00 -15.51
C LEU A 321 21.83 -14.47 -15.22
N GLY A 322 22.85 -15.13 -15.76
CA GLY A 322 24.24 -14.68 -15.62
C GLY A 322 24.46 -13.26 -16.13
N ILE A 323 23.90 -12.93 -17.31
CA ILE A 323 23.98 -11.61 -17.93
C ILE A 323 23.26 -10.55 -17.09
N LEU A 324 22.04 -10.82 -16.61
CA LEU A 324 21.30 -9.89 -15.75
C LEU A 324 22.07 -9.53 -14.47
N CYS A 325 22.75 -10.50 -13.88
CA CYS A 325 23.55 -10.30 -12.68
C CYS A 325 24.89 -9.60 -12.96
N GLU A 326 25.60 -9.96 -14.04
CA GLU A 326 26.85 -9.28 -14.44
C GLU A 326 26.61 -7.80 -14.76
N MET A 327 25.56 -7.48 -15.53
CA MET A 327 25.20 -6.10 -15.86
C MET A 327 24.90 -5.29 -14.59
N SER A 328 24.32 -5.94 -13.57
CA SER A 328 24.05 -5.34 -12.25
C SER A 328 25.34 -5.14 -11.44
N GLN A 329 26.24 -6.12 -11.40
CA GLN A 329 27.53 -6.02 -10.72
C GLN A 329 28.47 -5.00 -11.38
N SER A 330 28.49 -4.91 -12.71
CA SER A 330 29.27 -3.92 -13.46
C SER A 330 28.79 -2.48 -13.23
N ALA A 331 27.49 -2.27 -12.99
CA ALA A 331 26.97 -0.96 -12.59
C ALA A 331 27.49 -0.52 -11.19
N ILE A 332 27.52 -1.45 -10.22
CA ILE A 332 27.99 -1.19 -8.84
C ILE A 332 29.52 -1.06 -8.79
N GLN A 333 30.23 -2.07 -9.27
CA GLN A 333 31.68 -2.24 -9.09
C GLN A 333 32.52 -1.57 -10.19
N LYS A 334 31.87 -1.08 -11.26
CA LYS A 334 32.45 -0.30 -12.37
C LYS A 334 33.50 -1.06 -13.21
N TYR A 335 33.61 -2.38 -13.02
CA TYR A 335 34.42 -3.30 -13.84
C TYR A 335 33.87 -3.48 -15.27
N PRO A 336 34.73 -3.79 -16.26
CA PRO A 336 34.32 -4.15 -17.63
C PRO A 336 33.51 -5.46 -17.67
N MET A 337 32.74 -5.65 -18.73
CA MET A 337 31.86 -6.83 -18.89
C MET A 337 32.66 -8.03 -19.41
N ILE A 338 32.49 -9.21 -18.79
CA ILE A 338 33.32 -10.39 -19.04
C ILE A 338 32.54 -11.48 -19.81
N ILE A 339 31.25 -11.73 -19.53
CA ILE A 339 30.41 -12.60 -20.37
C ILE A 339 30.21 -11.97 -21.76
N PHE A 340 30.26 -10.63 -21.80
CA PHE A 340 29.96 -9.81 -22.98
C PHE A 340 31.19 -9.13 -23.63
N THR A 341 32.42 -9.63 -23.41
CA THR A 341 33.66 -8.96 -23.86
C THR A 341 33.69 -8.60 -25.34
N GLY A 342 34.02 -7.33 -25.62
CA GLY A 342 34.48 -6.84 -26.92
C GLY A 342 33.40 -6.15 -27.76
N ASN A 343 33.84 -5.58 -28.90
CA ASN A 343 33.00 -4.86 -29.88
C ASN A 343 31.90 -5.72 -30.54
N CYS A 344 31.76 -6.99 -30.13
CA CYS A 344 30.89 -8.00 -30.72
C CYS A 344 29.90 -8.59 -29.70
N GLY A 345 29.59 -7.87 -28.62
CA GLY A 345 28.54 -8.24 -27.67
C GLY A 345 27.22 -8.53 -28.40
N ASP A 346 26.82 -9.81 -28.42
CA ASP A 346 26.09 -10.44 -29.54
C ASP A 346 25.00 -9.56 -30.14
N GLU A 347 25.28 -8.98 -31.31
CA GLU A 347 24.40 -8.02 -31.97
C GLU A 347 23.03 -8.63 -32.26
N LYS A 348 22.96 -9.96 -32.46
CA LYS A 348 21.71 -10.70 -32.66
C LYS A 348 20.83 -10.66 -31.42
N ALA A 349 21.42 -10.74 -30.22
CA ALA A 349 20.69 -10.70 -28.96
C ALA A 349 20.09 -9.33 -28.69
N TRP A 350 20.86 -8.25 -28.90
CA TRP A 350 20.34 -6.88 -28.78
C TRP A 350 19.33 -6.56 -29.89
N ASN A 351 19.56 -7.01 -31.12
CA ASN A 351 18.59 -6.85 -32.22
C ASN A 351 17.30 -7.64 -31.98
N PHE A 352 17.34 -8.81 -31.33
CA PHE A 352 16.14 -9.53 -30.90
C PHE A 352 15.35 -8.70 -29.87
N ILE A 353 16.00 -8.11 -28.85
CA ILE A 353 15.33 -7.26 -27.85
C ILE A 353 14.71 -6.04 -28.53
N ARG A 354 15.42 -5.38 -29.47
CA ARG A 354 14.88 -4.28 -30.29
C ARG A 354 13.64 -4.72 -31.08
N GLN A 355 13.68 -5.87 -31.75
CA GLN A 355 12.54 -6.42 -32.50
C GLN A 355 11.35 -6.74 -31.60
N ARG A 356 11.57 -7.40 -30.45
CA ARG A 356 10.51 -7.67 -29.46
C ARG A 356 9.89 -6.39 -28.92
N THR A 357 10.69 -5.35 -28.70
CA THR A 357 10.21 -4.03 -28.25
C THR A 357 9.31 -3.37 -29.31
N ILE A 358 9.65 -3.48 -30.59
CA ILE A 358 8.81 -2.99 -31.70
C ILE A 358 7.51 -3.80 -31.82
N ILE A 359 7.57 -5.12 -31.65
CA ILE A 359 6.36 -5.98 -31.61
C ILE A 359 5.47 -5.60 -30.42
N PHE A 360 6.06 -5.37 -29.24
CA PHE A 360 5.36 -4.94 -28.04
C PHE A 360 4.64 -3.60 -28.24
N ASP A 361 5.33 -2.55 -28.70
CA ASP A 361 4.71 -1.25 -28.99
C ASP A 361 3.53 -1.40 -29.97
N ASN A 362 3.73 -2.04 -31.12
CA ASN A 362 2.65 -2.25 -32.09
C ASN A 362 1.46 -3.04 -31.52
N SER A 363 1.68 -3.96 -30.57
CA SER A 363 0.60 -4.75 -29.95
C SER A 363 -0.15 -3.97 -28.85
N PHE A 364 0.57 -3.18 -28.04
CA PHE A 364 0.03 -2.57 -26.82
C PHE A 364 -0.26 -1.06 -26.94
N ARG A 365 0.14 -0.39 -28.04
CA ARG A 365 -0.12 1.03 -28.33
C ARG A 365 -1.59 1.46 -28.25
N ILE A 366 -2.54 0.52 -28.42
CA ILE A 366 -3.97 0.78 -28.19
C ILE A 366 -4.23 1.18 -26.72
N LEU A 367 -3.53 0.55 -25.77
CA LEU A 367 -3.68 0.81 -24.33
C LEU A 367 -3.11 2.17 -23.90
N TYR A 368 -2.27 2.82 -24.71
CA TYR A 368 -1.75 4.16 -24.41
C TYR A 368 -2.90 5.17 -24.24
N LYS A 369 -3.98 5.02 -25.00
CA LYS A 369 -5.19 5.86 -24.89
C LYS A 369 -6.27 5.33 -23.93
N SER A 370 -6.13 4.11 -23.39
CA SER A 370 -7.11 3.60 -22.42
C SER A 370 -7.06 4.35 -21.09
N LEU A 371 -8.23 4.63 -20.52
CA LEU A 371 -8.37 5.18 -19.16
C LEU A 371 -8.49 4.09 -18.09
N THR A 372 -8.79 2.85 -18.46
CA THR A 372 -8.91 1.70 -17.53
C THR A 372 -7.59 1.44 -16.79
N PRO A 373 -7.62 0.73 -15.65
CA PRO A 373 -6.44 0.07 -15.13
C PRO A 373 -5.86 -0.91 -16.16
N LEU A 374 -4.56 -1.19 -16.05
CA LEU A 374 -3.92 -2.31 -16.76
C LEU A 374 -4.24 -3.62 -16.03
N ALA A 375 -4.48 -4.70 -16.77
CA ALA A 375 -4.64 -6.04 -16.22
C ALA A 375 -3.26 -6.62 -15.82
N GLU A 376 -3.23 -7.50 -14.81
CA GLU A 376 -1.98 -7.98 -14.20
C GLU A 376 -1.09 -8.76 -15.17
N ASP A 377 -1.69 -9.49 -16.12
CA ASP A 377 -0.98 -10.17 -17.22
C ASP A 377 -0.26 -9.17 -18.13
N VAL A 378 -0.93 -8.07 -18.50
CA VAL A 378 -0.34 -6.98 -19.30
C VAL A 378 0.77 -6.29 -18.52
N VAL A 379 0.61 -6.07 -17.21
CA VAL A 379 1.63 -5.51 -16.32
C VAL A 379 2.87 -6.42 -16.26
N VAL A 380 2.69 -7.73 -16.08
CA VAL A 380 3.79 -8.71 -16.10
C VAL A 380 4.54 -8.70 -17.44
N VAL A 381 3.84 -8.69 -18.57
CA VAL A 381 4.46 -8.65 -19.91
C VAL A 381 5.18 -7.32 -20.16
N LEU A 382 4.64 -6.19 -19.69
CA LEU A 382 5.28 -4.87 -19.74
C LEU A 382 6.60 -4.85 -18.94
N LEU A 383 6.57 -5.32 -17.69
CA LEU A 383 7.76 -5.33 -16.82
C LEU A 383 8.87 -6.25 -17.37
N GLN A 384 8.50 -7.36 -18.02
CA GLN A 384 9.45 -8.22 -18.74
C GLN A 384 10.17 -7.47 -19.88
N HIS A 385 9.42 -6.82 -20.77
CA HIS A 385 10.00 -6.11 -21.92
C HIS A 385 10.85 -4.92 -21.49
N ALA A 386 10.38 -4.15 -20.50
CA ALA A 386 11.12 -3.01 -19.98
C ALA A 386 12.41 -3.44 -19.24
N SER A 387 12.38 -4.53 -18.43
CA SER A 387 13.58 -5.03 -17.74
C SER A 387 14.66 -5.53 -18.72
N ALA A 388 14.25 -6.16 -19.83
CA ALA A 388 15.16 -6.53 -20.92
C ALA A 388 15.79 -5.29 -21.59
N CYS A 389 15.00 -4.24 -21.86
CA CYS A 389 15.50 -2.99 -22.44
C CYS A 389 16.42 -2.20 -21.50
N LYS A 390 16.10 -2.14 -20.20
CA LYS A 390 16.98 -1.59 -19.15
C LYS A 390 18.34 -2.31 -19.13
N THR A 391 18.34 -3.63 -19.35
CA THR A 391 19.57 -4.44 -19.38
C THR A 391 20.40 -4.18 -20.64
N MET A 392 19.75 -4.00 -21.79
CA MET A 392 20.41 -3.51 -23.03
C MET A 392 21.01 -2.11 -22.86
N TYR A 393 20.29 -1.19 -22.19
CA TYR A 393 20.75 0.18 -21.93
C TYR A 393 22.03 0.20 -21.08
N TYR A 394 22.11 -0.62 -20.02
CA TYR A 394 23.34 -0.83 -19.24
C TYR A 394 24.51 -1.30 -20.12
N GLY A 395 24.28 -2.29 -20.99
CA GLY A 395 25.29 -2.81 -21.91
C GLY A 395 25.86 -1.73 -22.85
N VAL A 396 25.00 -0.87 -23.40
CA VAL A 396 25.42 0.23 -24.28
C VAL A 396 26.13 1.37 -23.52
N ILE A 397 25.75 1.65 -22.26
CA ILE A 397 26.50 2.57 -21.38
C ILE A 397 27.92 2.04 -21.11
N ASN A 398 28.06 0.73 -20.86
CA ASN A 398 29.37 0.11 -20.64
C ASN A 398 30.22 0.11 -21.92
N GLN A 399 29.65 -0.18 -23.10
CA GLN A 399 30.37 -0.03 -24.38
C GLN A 399 30.81 1.42 -24.64
N PHE A 400 29.98 2.41 -24.28
CA PHE A 400 30.37 3.82 -24.33
C PHE A 400 31.52 4.12 -23.37
N ARG A 401 31.46 3.66 -22.11
CA ARG A 401 32.56 3.78 -21.13
C ARG A 401 33.87 3.15 -21.64
N GLU A 402 33.80 1.97 -22.24
CA GLU A 402 34.96 1.30 -22.84
C GLU A 402 35.51 2.07 -24.03
N SER A 403 34.67 2.67 -24.88
CA SER A 403 35.10 3.48 -26.03
C SER A 403 35.94 4.70 -25.66
N LEU A 404 35.72 5.29 -24.48
CA LEU A 404 36.52 6.42 -23.98
C LEU A 404 37.97 6.01 -23.73
N SER A 405 38.21 4.77 -23.26
CA SER A 405 39.58 4.25 -23.08
C SER A 405 40.32 4.09 -24.41
N GLN A 406 39.60 3.88 -25.53
CA GLN A 406 40.17 3.73 -26.87
C GLN A 406 40.52 5.08 -27.54
N SER A 407 40.10 6.21 -26.97
CA SER A 407 40.47 7.58 -27.40
C SER A 407 40.20 7.94 -28.88
N ASN A 408 39.31 7.22 -29.57
CA ASN A 408 38.92 7.51 -30.95
C ASN A 408 37.60 8.34 -30.98
N PRO A 409 37.63 9.62 -31.41
CA PRO A 409 36.45 10.49 -31.38
C PRO A 409 35.25 10.00 -32.19
N GLU A 410 35.47 9.34 -33.34
CA GLU A 410 34.39 8.82 -34.18
C GLU A 410 33.64 7.69 -33.48
N VAL A 411 34.41 6.77 -32.87
CA VAL A 411 33.88 5.62 -32.12
C VAL A 411 33.14 6.08 -30.86
N ILE A 412 33.71 7.04 -30.13
CA ILE A 412 33.06 7.67 -28.95
C ILE A 412 31.73 8.33 -29.34
N THR A 413 31.70 9.05 -30.48
CA THR A 413 30.49 9.73 -30.97
C THR A 413 29.40 8.73 -31.38
N GLU A 414 29.76 7.64 -32.07
CA GLU A 414 28.81 6.59 -32.45
C GLU A 414 28.25 5.83 -31.24
N PHE A 415 29.07 5.56 -30.21
CA PHE A 415 28.54 4.98 -28.97
C PHE A 415 27.69 5.97 -28.16
N ALA A 416 28.04 7.26 -28.10
CA ALA A 416 27.17 8.29 -27.51
C ALA A 416 25.79 8.34 -28.21
N ARG A 417 25.78 8.25 -29.55
CA ARG A 417 24.54 8.17 -30.35
C ARG A 417 23.72 6.93 -29.99
N LYS A 418 24.34 5.74 -29.91
CA LYS A 418 23.66 4.49 -29.47
C LYS A 418 23.09 4.60 -28.05
N VAL A 419 23.79 5.23 -27.11
CA VAL A 419 23.27 5.47 -25.75
C VAL A 419 22.00 6.34 -25.80
N SER A 420 21.99 7.38 -26.65
CA SER A 420 20.80 8.22 -26.87
C SER A 420 19.64 7.43 -27.48
N ASP A 421 19.90 6.67 -28.55
CA ASP A 421 18.89 5.86 -29.25
C ASP A 421 18.16 4.90 -28.30
N GLU A 422 18.89 4.16 -27.46
CA GLU A 422 18.27 3.17 -26.57
C GLU A 422 17.58 3.81 -25.34
N ARG A 423 18.07 4.96 -24.85
CA ARG A 423 17.36 5.74 -23.82
C ARG A 423 16.02 6.26 -24.36
N GLN A 424 16.02 6.81 -25.57
CA GLN A 424 14.81 7.29 -26.23
C GLN A 424 13.83 6.15 -26.52
N ARG A 425 14.31 5.00 -27.01
CA ARG A 425 13.47 3.81 -27.24
C ARG A 425 12.76 3.34 -25.96
N PHE A 426 13.46 3.34 -24.83
CA PHE A 426 12.84 2.96 -23.54
C PHE A 426 11.70 3.93 -23.18
N HIS A 427 11.96 5.23 -23.28
CA HIS A 427 10.98 6.27 -22.96
C HIS A 427 9.74 6.19 -23.87
N ASP A 428 9.93 6.19 -25.19
CA ASP A 428 8.84 6.26 -26.17
C ASP A 428 7.89 5.06 -26.14
N VAL A 429 8.38 3.88 -25.73
CA VAL A 429 7.61 2.63 -25.70
C VAL A 429 7.02 2.35 -24.31
N PHE A 430 7.75 2.63 -23.23
CA PHE A 430 7.34 2.19 -21.89
C PHE A 430 6.81 3.30 -20.99
N ASP A 431 7.22 4.55 -21.13
CA ASP A 431 6.98 5.58 -20.10
C ASP A 431 5.48 5.85 -19.86
N GLN A 432 4.67 5.90 -20.93
CA GLN A 432 3.21 6.08 -20.82
C GLN A 432 2.51 4.91 -20.11
N LEU A 433 3.04 3.69 -20.23
CA LEU A 433 2.49 2.51 -19.54
C LEU A 433 3.04 2.39 -18.11
N LEU A 434 4.31 2.70 -17.88
CA LEU A 434 4.93 2.73 -16.56
C LEU A 434 4.34 3.84 -15.68
N THR A 435 3.95 4.98 -16.27
CA THR A 435 3.17 6.02 -15.60
C THR A 435 1.79 5.50 -15.17
N LYS A 436 1.15 4.64 -15.97
CA LYS A 436 -0.11 3.96 -15.57
C LYS A 436 0.12 2.94 -14.47
N CYS A 437 1.21 2.17 -14.51
CA CYS A 437 1.60 1.31 -13.38
C CYS A 437 1.87 2.12 -12.09
N GLY A 438 2.35 3.36 -12.19
CA GLY A 438 2.46 4.28 -11.05
C GLY A 438 1.10 4.71 -10.49
N ARG A 439 0.16 5.10 -11.38
CA ARG A 439 -1.24 5.42 -11.04
C ARG A 439 -1.97 4.24 -10.40
N ASP A 440 -1.81 3.06 -11.01
CA ASP A 440 -2.52 1.82 -10.71
C ASP A 440 -1.72 0.91 -9.75
N TYR A 441 -0.64 1.44 -9.16
CA TYR A 441 0.30 0.70 -8.30
C TYR A 441 -0.45 -0.09 -7.22
N LEU A 442 -1.50 0.49 -6.65
CA LEU A 442 -2.29 -0.09 -5.56
C LEU A 442 -3.29 -1.19 -5.97
N THR A 443 -3.38 -1.53 -7.26
CA THR A 443 -4.18 -2.65 -7.79
C THR A 443 -3.34 -3.79 -8.38
N MET A 444 -2.04 -3.58 -8.59
CA MET A 444 -1.09 -4.61 -9.01
C MET A 444 -0.78 -5.61 -7.87
N THR A 445 -0.28 -6.80 -8.20
CA THR A 445 0.17 -7.78 -7.19
C THR A 445 1.43 -7.32 -6.43
N PRO A 446 1.71 -7.83 -5.20
CA PRO A 446 2.94 -7.54 -4.45
C PRO A 446 4.23 -7.82 -5.24
N GLU A 447 4.19 -8.83 -6.11
CA GLU A 447 5.22 -9.22 -7.07
C GLU A 447 5.50 -8.10 -8.09
N SER A 448 4.48 -7.69 -8.84
CA SER A 448 4.60 -6.62 -9.86
C SER A 448 4.86 -5.25 -9.23
N GLN A 449 4.35 -5.00 -8.02
CA GLN A 449 4.60 -3.80 -7.24
C GLN A 449 6.08 -3.64 -6.85
N LEU A 450 6.76 -4.72 -6.46
CA LEU A 450 8.20 -4.69 -6.23
C LEU A 450 8.98 -4.56 -7.55
N ASN A 451 8.61 -5.35 -8.57
CA ASN A 451 9.34 -5.36 -9.84
C ASN A 451 9.25 -4.03 -10.61
N TYR A 452 8.11 -3.34 -10.56
CA TYR A 452 7.96 -1.97 -11.05
C TYR A 452 8.90 -1.00 -10.34
N PHE A 453 8.95 -1.06 -9.01
CA PHE A 453 9.84 -0.21 -8.21
C PHE A 453 11.33 -0.43 -8.57
N LEU A 454 11.77 -1.69 -8.60
CA LEU A 454 13.14 -2.05 -8.96
C LEU A 454 13.49 -1.61 -10.39
N LEU A 455 12.56 -1.80 -11.35
CA LEU A 455 12.75 -1.38 -12.75
C LEU A 455 13.02 0.13 -12.88
N ILE A 456 12.19 0.99 -12.27
CA ILE A 456 12.35 2.45 -12.37
C ILE A 456 13.66 2.90 -11.72
N CYS A 457 13.99 2.35 -10.55
CA CYS A 457 15.22 2.69 -9.82
C CYS A 457 16.47 2.28 -10.60
N HIS A 458 16.51 1.05 -11.12
CA HIS A 458 17.66 0.57 -11.91
C HIS A 458 17.78 1.32 -13.25
N GLN A 459 16.69 1.61 -13.96
CA GLN A 459 16.74 2.44 -15.17
C GLN A 459 17.28 3.85 -14.88
N SER A 460 16.92 4.42 -13.73
CA SER A 460 17.41 5.72 -13.27
C SER A 460 18.90 5.71 -12.93
N LEU A 461 19.41 4.64 -12.30
CA LEU A 461 20.86 4.47 -12.07
C LEU A 461 21.67 4.46 -13.37
N GLY A 462 21.17 3.82 -14.43
CA GLY A 462 21.81 3.91 -15.76
C GLY A 462 21.95 5.35 -16.26
N SER A 463 20.92 6.18 -16.04
CA SER A 463 20.93 7.61 -16.39
C SER A 463 21.89 8.42 -15.51
N LEU A 464 21.95 8.14 -14.20
CA LEU A 464 22.90 8.78 -13.27
C LEU A 464 24.35 8.45 -13.60
N ILE A 465 24.64 7.18 -13.92
CA ILE A 465 25.95 6.72 -14.39
C ILE A 465 26.33 7.44 -15.71
N LEU A 466 25.39 7.60 -16.65
CA LEU A 466 25.62 8.34 -17.88
C LEU A 466 25.95 9.82 -17.61
N ALA A 467 25.22 10.49 -16.72
CA ALA A 467 25.49 11.88 -16.35
C ALA A 467 26.91 12.04 -15.76
N ASN A 468 27.31 11.15 -14.85
CA ASN A 468 28.68 11.12 -14.29
C ASN A 468 29.75 10.91 -15.36
N ILE A 469 29.50 10.03 -16.35
CA ILE A 469 30.43 9.81 -17.47
C ILE A 469 30.56 11.08 -18.32
N LEU A 470 29.45 11.72 -18.68
CA LEU A 470 29.46 12.94 -19.51
C LEU A 470 30.16 14.11 -18.80
N GLU A 471 29.98 14.26 -17.48
CA GLU A 471 30.69 15.27 -16.69
C GLU A 471 32.20 15.04 -16.67
N SER A 472 32.68 13.81 -16.78
CA SER A 472 34.13 13.54 -16.93
C SER A 472 34.72 13.95 -18.28
N ILE A 473 33.89 14.28 -19.29
CA ILE A 473 34.28 14.58 -20.67
C ILE A 473 33.98 16.06 -21.00
N HIS A 474 34.56 16.98 -20.21
CA HIS A 474 34.35 18.43 -20.32
C HIS A 474 34.70 19.08 -21.69
N SER A 475 35.30 18.34 -22.64
CA SER A 475 35.90 18.88 -23.87
C SER A 475 35.35 18.31 -25.20
N MET A 476 34.23 17.58 -25.19
CA MET A 476 33.64 17.03 -26.42
C MET A 476 32.14 17.36 -26.54
N SER A 477 31.73 17.93 -27.68
CA SER A 477 30.33 18.15 -28.01
C SER A 477 29.67 16.86 -28.51
N LEU A 478 29.02 16.11 -27.61
CA LEU A 478 28.30 14.87 -27.92
C LEU A 478 26.80 15.13 -28.15
N PRO A 479 26.11 14.29 -28.94
CA PRO A 479 24.67 14.43 -29.23
C PRO A 479 23.79 13.90 -28.08
N LEU A 480 23.97 14.44 -26.88
CA LEU A 480 23.31 14.02 -25.64
C LEU A 480 22.83 15.23 -24.83
N GLU A 481 21.84 15.03 -23.96
CA GLU A 481 21.36 16.06 -23.02
C GLU A 481 22.46 16.52 -22.04
N SER A 482 22.30 17.69 -21.43
CA SER A 482 23.19 18.15 -20.37
C SER A 482 23.17 17.19 -19.16
N PRO A 483 24.31 16.94 -18.49
CA PRO A 483 24.37 16.06 -17.32
C PRO A 483 23.32 16.41 -16.26
N SER A 484 23.11 17.71 -16.00
CA SER A 484 22.11 18.22 -15.07
C SER A 484 20.66 17.85 -15.42
N SER A 485 20.27 17.90 -16.70
CA SER A 485 18.93 17.44 -17.14
C SER A 485 18.75 15.96 -16.82
N ILE A 486 19.76 15.15 -17.13
CA ILE A 486 19.75 13.70 -16.88
C ILE A 486 19.70 13.41 -15.37
N ARG A 487 20.50 14.12 -14.55
CA ARG A 487 20.47 14.05 -13.08
C ARG A 487 19.06 14.37 -12.56
N LEU A 488 18.48 15.49 -12.98
CA LEU A 488 17.19 15.98 -12.46
C LEU A 488 16.04 15.02 -12.80
N GLN A 489 15.98 14.53 -14.04
CA GLN A 489 14.99 13.53 -14.45
C GLN A 489 15.10 12.24 -13.61
N ALA A 490 16.31 11.68 -13.50
CA ALA A 490 16.55 10.43 -12.79
C ALA A 490 16.29 10.55 -11.28
N CYS A 491 16.73 11.65 -10.64
CA CYS A 491 16.47 11.88 -9.21
C CYS A 491 14.97 12.06 -8.93
N SER A 492 14.25 12.77 -9.82
CA SER A 492 12.80 12.93 -9.71
C SER A 492 12.07 11.58 -9.81
N ALA A 493 12.43 10.74 -10.78
CA ALA A 493 11.85 9.41 -10.94
C ALA A 493 12.09 8.52 -9.70
N VAL A 494 13.33 8.42 -9.22
CA VAL A 494 13.69 7.65 -8.00
C VAL A 494 12.90 8.14 -6.79
N VAL A 495 12.89 9.45 -6.52
CA VAL A 495 12.22 10.01 -5.33
C VAL A 495 10.70 9.85 -5.41
N GLN A 496 10.09 10.03 -6.58
CA GLN A 496 8.65 9.80 -6.75
C GLN A 496 8.27 8.34 -6.50
N THR A 497 8.97 7.37 -7.10
CA THR A 497 8.66 5.95 -6.92
C THR A 497 8.92 5.49 -5.49
N LEU A 498 10.02 5.91 -4.87
CA LEU A 498 10.29 5.68 -3.44
C LEU A 498 9.20 6.28 -2.54
N SER A 499 8.74 7.49 -2.84
CA SER A 499 7.65 8.12 -2.08
C SER A 499 6.36 7.30 -2.14
N VAL A 500 6.03 6.68 -3.27
CA VAL A 500 4.86 5.77 -3.38
C VAL A 500 5.05 4.54 -2.48
N VAL A 501 6.23 3.90 -2.48
CA VAL A 501 6.52 2.71 -1.67
C VAL A 501 6.53 3.03 -0.17
N LEU A 502 7.26 4.08 0.24
CA LEU A 502 7.35 4.49 1.66
C LEU A 502 5.98 4.89 2.24
N ASN A 503 5.14 5.59 1.46
CA ASN A 503 3.77 5.89 1.89
C ASN A 503 2.92 4.60 1.96
N TYR A 504 3.03 3.69 0.99
CA TYR A 504 2.30 2.42 1.01
C TYR A 504 2.63 1.58 2.24
N ASP A 505 3.92 1.38 2.54
CA ASP A 505 4.38 0.58 3.68
C ASP A 505 3.91 1.19 5.02
N GLN A 506 3.84 2.53 5.11
CA GLN A 506 3.27 3.22 6.28
C GLN A 506 1.76 2.99 6.44
N PHE A 507 1.00 2.78 5.36
CA PHE A 507 -0.43 2.46 5.43
C PHE A 507 -0.71 0.96 5.61
N SER A 508 0.15 0.07 5.13
CA SER A 508 -0.05 -1.39 5.25
C SER A 508 0.17 -1.92 6.67
N ALA A 509 1.01 -1.25 7.47
CA ALA A 509 1.47 -1.76 8.77
C ALA A 509 0.38 -1.85 9.87
N GLU A 510 -0.82 -1.29 9.67
CA GLU A 510 -1.93 -1.40 10.64
C GLU A 510 -2.61 -2.78 10.62
N ASP A 511 -2.69 -3.45 9.46
CA ASP A 511 -3.32 -4.78 9.30
C ASP A 511 -2.33 -5.95 9.56
N SER A 512 -1.55 -5.82 10.64
CA SER A 512 -0.70 -6.86 11.25
C SER A 512 0.36 -7.55 10.35
N THR A 513 1.63 -7.33 10.70
CA THR A 513 2.81 -8.15 10.34
C THR A 513 3.41 -8.03 8.93
N SER A 514 3.00 -7.06 8.11
CA SER A 514 3.72 -6.74 6.86
C SER A 514 5.08 -6.08 7.14
N THR A 515 6.16 -6.66 6.61
CA THR A 515 7.47 -6.03 6.44
C THR A 515 7.43 -5.06 5.25
N SER A 516 8.25 -4.00 5.29
CA SER A 516 8.43 -3.11 4.13
C SER A 516 8.86 -3.91 2.90
N ARG A 517 8.26 -3.60 1.74
CA ARG A 517 8.52 -4.34 0.48
C ARG A 517 9.94 -4.18 -0.03
N LEU A 518 10.61 -3.09 0.34
CA LEU A 518 12.02 -2.85 0.11
C LEU A 518 12.92 -3.93 0.74
N LEU A 519 12.44 -4.58 1.81
CA LEU A 519 13.17 -5.68 2.46
C LEU A 519 13.10 -7.00 1.68
N ALA A 520 12.31 -7.09 0.61
CA ALA A 520 12.21 -8.26 -0.27
C ALA A 520 12.93 -8.08 -1.63
N ASP A 521 13.75 -7.04 -1.77
CA ASP A 521 14.64 -6.81 -2.92
C ASP A 521 15.72 -7.91 -2.99
N PRO A 522 15.87 -8.65 -4.10
CA PRO A 522 16.90 -9.68 -4.25
C PRO A 522 18.32 -9.14 -4.49
N LEU A 523 18.48 -7.84 -4.83
CA LEU A 523 19.76 -7.16 -5.07
C LEU A 523 19.88 -5.80 -4.32
N PRO A 524 19.76 -5.74 -2.98
CA PRO A 524 19.77 -4.47 -2.24
C PRO A 524 21.00 -3.59 -2.47
N GLU A 525 22.18 -4.16 -2.74
CA GLU A 525 23.41 -3.42 -3.06
C GLU A 525 23.26 -2.57 -4.33
N LEU A 526 22.47 -3.02 -5.31
CA LEU A 526 22.16 -2.24 -6.50
C LEU A 526 21.27 -1.05 -6.12
N MET A 527 20.28 -1.27 -5.25
CA MET A 527 19.43 -0.19 -4.72
C MET A 527 20.21 0.80 -3.85
N VAL A 528 21.20 0.35 -3.08
CA VAL A 528 22.09 1.23 -2.32
C VAL A 528 22.94 2.08 -3.26
N GLU A 529 23.43 1.55 -4.40
CA GLU A 529 24.11 2.38 -5.40
C GLU A 529 23.15 3.35 -6.13
N VAL A 530 21.89 2.98 -6.38
CA VAL A 530 20.84 3.93 -6.85
C VAL A 530 20.73 5.11 -5.87
N LEU A 531 20.59 4.84 -4.58
CA LEU A 531 20.40 5.84 -3.53
C LEU A 531 21.65 6.72 -3.32
N SER A 532 22.83 6.09 -3.35
CA SER A 532 24.17 6.68 -3.32
C SER A 532 24.36 7.69 -4.47
N GLU A 533 24.16 7.28 -5.72
CA GLU A 533 24.34 8.12 -6.90
C GLU A 533 23.22 9.17 -7.06
N CYS A 534 21.98 8.84 -6.69
CA CYS A 534 20.86 9.79 -6.68
C CYS A 534 21.11 10.93 -5.68
N GLY A 535 21.57 10.61 -4.46
CA GLY A 535 21.91 11.64 -3.47
C GLY A 535 23.11 12.50 -3.87
N LYS A 536 24.18 11.90 -4.42
CA LYS A 536 25.31 12.65 -5.01
C LYS A 536 24.84 13.60 -6.11
N ALA A 537 23.94 13.15 -6.98
CA ALA A 537 23.36 13.97 -8.03
C ALA A 537 22.46 15.11 -7.49
N ILE A 538 21.71 14.88 -6.41
CA ILE A 538 20.94 15.95 -5.74
C ILE A 538 21.87 17.00 -5.11
N TYR A 539 23.02 16.61 -4.54
CA TYR A 539 24.01 17.56 -4.06
C TYR A 539 24.67 18.33 -5.22
N SER A 540 25.07 17.65 -6.30
CA SER A 540 25.59 18.29 -7.52
C SER A 540 24.63 19.33 -8.11
N LEU A 541 23.32 19.03 -8.16
CA LEU A 541 22.28 19.97 -8.61
C LEU A 541 22.01 21.11 -7.62
N LEU A 542 22.28 20.91 -6.33
CA LEU A 542 22.16 21.96 -5.32
C LEU A 542 23.34 22.95 -5.41
N ASP A 543 24.56 22.43 -5.58
CA ASP A 543 25.78 23.21 -5.74
C ASP A 543 25.81 23.99 -7.07
N SER A 544 25.26 23.40 -8.15
CA SER A 544 25.08 24.11 -9.43
C SER A 544 23.94 25.14 -9.43
N CYS A 545 23.19 25.26 -8.32
CA CYS A 545 21.99 26.08 -8.16
C CYS A 545 20.82 25.72 -9.10
N GLU A 546 20.83 24.51 -9.69
CA GLU A 546 19.76 24.01 -10.56
C GLU A 546 18.60 23.37 -9.77
N LEU A 547 18.79 23.09 -8.48
CA LEU A 547 17.78 22.55 -7.57
C LEU A 547 17.65 23.39 -6.29
N LEU A 548 16.43 23.81 -5.96
CA LEU A 548 16.16 24.63 -4.78
C LEU A 548 16.48 23.89 -3.46
N PRO A 549 17.07 24.57 -2.44
CA PRO A 549 17.35 23.98 -1.12
C PRO A 549 16.12 23.45 -0.37
N GLY A 550 14.90 23.82 -0.77
CA GLY A 550 13.66 23.17 -0.28
C GLY A 550 13.50 21.77 -0.86
N SER A 551 13.50 21.67 -2.19
CA SER A 551 13.35 20.42 -2.95
C SER A 551 14.45 19.41 -2.63
N ALA A 552 15.71 19.84 -2.57
CA ALA A 552 16.85 18.98 -2.23
C ALA A 552 16.65 18.28 -0.86
N ARG A 553 16.20 19.01 0.18
CA ARG A 553 15.92 18.43 1.50
C ARG A 553 14.81 17.38 1.47
N VAL A 554 13.74 17.61 0.71
CA VAL A 554 12.64 16.62 0.57
C VAL A 554 13.12 15.36 -0.14
N MET A 555 13.86 15.51 -1.24
CA MET A 555 14.44 14.40 -2.00
C MET A 555 15.40 13.56 -1.16
N LEU A 556 16.30 14.20 -0.41
CA LEU A 556 17.28 13.53 0.45
C LEU A 556 16.61 12.89 1.68
N ALA A 557 15.52 13.44 2.22
CA ALA A 557 14.78 12.82 3.32
C ALA A 557 14.13 11.49 2.90
N VAL A 558 13.65 11.38 1.65
CA VAL A 558 13.16 10.12 1.06
C VAL A 558 14.30 9.11 0.93
N ILE A 559 15.48 9.53 0.44
CA ILE A 559 16.68 8.69 0.31
C ILE A 559 17.15 8.18 1.68
N SER A 560 17.31 9.06 2.67
CA SER A 560 17.70 8.73 4.06
C SER A 560 16.71 7.74 4.70
N SER A 561 15.39 7.95 4.52
CA SER A 561 14.36 7.02 4.99
C SER A 561 14.49 5.63 4.37
N THR A 562 14.79 5.57 3.07
CA THR A 562 14.97 4.33 2.31
C THR A 562 16.24 3.59 2.74
N LEU A 563 17.37 4.30 2.85
CA LEU A 563 18.62 3.76 3.38
C LEU A 563 18.46 3.24 4.81
N THR A 564 17.68 3.92 5.66
CA THR A 564 17.39 3.48 7.02
C THR A 564 16.58 2.17 7.03
N LEU A 565 15.63 1.99 6.10
CA LEU A 565 14.95 0.70 5.95
C LEU A 565 15.90 -0.40 5.45
N LEU A 566 16.64 -0.15 4.38
CA LEU A 566 17.59 -1.10 3.80
C LEU A 566 18.75 -1.46 4.74
N SER A 567 19.10 -0.60 5.71
CA SER A 567 20.09 -0.90 6.76
C SER A 567 19.74 -2.12 7.64
N GLN A 568 18.49 -2.58 7.61
CA GLN A 568 18.08 -3.83 8.25
C GLN A 568 18.58 -5.09 7.54
N ILE A 569 18.97 -4.98 6.25
CA ILE A 569 19.47 -6.08 5.43
C ILE A 569 20.80 -5.78 4.71
N SER A 570 21.28 -4.54 4.66
CA SER A 570 22.57 -4.18 4.01
C SER A 570 23.44 -3.36 4.96
N LYS A 571 24.64 -3.87 5.25
CA LYS A 571 25.69 -3.16 6.01
C LYS A 571 26.15 -1.94 5.19
N THR A 572 26.22 -2.07 3.86
CA THR A 572 26.54 -1.00 2.91
C THR A 572 25.50 0.13 2.95
N ALA A 573 24.19 -0.17 3.07
CA ALA A 573 23.18 0.86 3.28
C ALA A 573 23.43 1.67 4.57
N SER A 574 23.86 1.00 5.66
CA SER A 574 24.20 1.66 6.93
C SER A 574 25.46 2.55 6.82
N ILE A 575 26.45 2.13 6.03
CA ILE A 575 27.65 2.93 5.73
C ILE A 575 27.27 4.18 4.93
N VAL A 576 26.52 4.03 3.83
CA VAL A 576 26.07 5.15 3.00
C VAL A 576 25.20 6.12 3.82
N LEU A 577 24.26 5.62 4.62
CA LEU A 577 23.45 6.43 5.53
C LEU A 577 24.32 7.25 6.50
N SER A 578 25.38 6.65 7.06
CA SER A 578 26.29 7.33 7.98
C SER A 578 27.01 8.50 7.29
N SER A 579 27.50 8.30 6.06
CA SER A 579 28.12 9.35 5.25
C SER A 579 27.14 10.50 4.92
N PHE A 580 25.88 10.19 4.62
CA PHE A 580 24.86 11.21 4.38
C PHE A 580 24.57 12.02 5.66
N LEU A 581 24.41 11.35 6.81
CA LEU A 581 24.19 12.01 8.11
C LEU A 581 25.41 12.83 8.60
N GLU A 582 26.61 12.60 8.06
CA GLU A 582 27.79 13.45 8.26
C GLU A 582 27.81 14.66 7.30
N PHE A 583 27.44 14.45 6.04
CA PHE A 583 27.27 15.53 5.06
C PHE A 583 26.17 16.52 5.47
N GLU A 584 25.03 16.03 5.99
CA GLU A 584 23.92 16.82 6.56
C GLU A 584 24.41 17.78 7.65
N ARG A 585 25.17 17.25 8.63
CA ARG A 585 25.75 18.03 9.74
C ARG A 585 26.73 19.09 9.24
N THR A 586 27.46 18.80 8.17
CA THR A 586 28.46 19.70 7.58
C THR A 586 27.81 20.88 6.84
N HIS A 587 26.71 20.63 6.10
CA HIS A 587 26.06 21.64 5.24
C HIS A 587 24.85 22.33 5.90
N GLN A 588 24.60 22.08 7.19
CA GLN A 588 23.46 22.60 7.96
C GLN A 588 22.06 22.27 7.37
N LEU A 589 22.00 21.32 6.44
CA LEU A 589 20.74 20.85 5.87
C LEU A 589 20.01 20.03 6.93
N LYS A 590 18.94 20.60 7.52
CA LYS A 590 17.99 19.83 8.33
C LYS A 590 17.14 18.95 7.41
N ILE A 591 17.64 17.75 7.13
CA ILE A 591 16.98 16.73 6.30
C ILE A 591 16.17 15.76 7.18
N GLN A 592 16.67 15.43 8.37
CA GLN A 592 15.86 14.80 9.41
C GLN A 592 14.71 15.72 9.85
N ALA A 593 13.51 15.43 9.34
CA ALA A 593 12.28 15.60 10.09
C ALA A 593 12.20 14.51 11.19
N ASP A 594 11.37 14.72 12.21
CA ASP A 594 11.15 13.78 13.33
C ASP A 594 10.37 12.50 12.92
N LEU A 595 10.88 11.78 11.93
CA LEU A 595 10.45 10.42 11.60
C LEU A 595 10.92 9.49 12.72
N PRO A 596 10.01 8.76 13.41
CA PRO A 596 10.43 7.80 14.41
C PRO A 596 11.30 6.71 13.77
N PRO A 597 12.36 6.22 14.45
CA PRO A 597 13.21 5.18 13.90
C PRO A 597 12.35 3.96 13.52
N PRO A 598 12.57 3.35 12.34
CA PRO A 598 11.71 2.27 11.88
C PRO A 598 11.69 1.15 12.91
N ARG A 599 10.48 0.84 13.42
CA ARG A 599 10.28 -0.28 14.34
C ARG A 599 10.83 -1.53 13.67
N ALA A 600 11.73 -2.24 14.34
CA ALA A 600 12.23 -3.52 13.86
C ALA A 600 11.06 -4.49 13.66
N VAL A 601 10.67 -4.73 12.41
CA VAL A 601 9.54 -5.59 12.07
C VAL A 601 10.02 -7.03 12.12
N THR A 602 9.49 -7.82 13.05
CA THR A 602 9.67 -9.28 12.98
C THR A 602 8.70 -9.83 11.94
N PRO A 603 9.15 -10.51 10.87
CA PRO A 603 8.25 -11.17 9.94
C PRO A 603 7.38 -12.21 10.66
N ARG A 604 6.19 -12.47 10.13
CA ARG A 604 5.51 -13.74 10.39
C ARG A 604 6.00 -14.77 9.37
N THR A 605 7.03 -15.52 9.74
CA THR A 605 6.99 -16.95 9.48
C THR A 605 5.89 -17.58 10.35
N GLY A 606 5.54 -18.84 10.10
CA GLY A 606 4.41 -19.53 10.76
C GLY A 606 4.48 -19.54 12.29
N SER A 607 3.38 -19.93 12.93
CA SER A 607 3.18 -19.89 14.39
C SER A 607 4.09 -20.85 15.18
N GLY A 608 5.38 -20.52 15.26
CA GLY A 608 6.37 -21.17 16.12
C GLY A 608 6.77 -20.28 17.29
N ARG A 609 6.54 -20.75 18.53
CA ARG A 609 7.33 -20.28 19.68
C ARG A 609 8.70 -20.95 19.60
N PHE A 610 9.63 -20.34 18.85
CA PHE A 610 11.02 -20.77 18.87
C PHE A 610 11.61 -20.64 20.28
N PRO A 611 12.48 -21.57 20.71
CA PRO A 611 13.16 -21.49 22.00
C PRO A 611 14.16 -20.33 22.05
N VAL A 612 14.74 -20.12 23.23
CA VAL A 612 15.79 -19.12 23.47
C VAL A 612 17.10 -19.59 22.84
N TRP A 613 17.75 -18.73 22.06
CA TRP A 613 19.01 -19.02 21.39
C TRP A 613 20.21 -18.41 22.13
N ASP A 614 21.30 -19.16 22.20
CA ASP A 614 22.57 -18.80 22.86
C ASP A 614 23.55 -18.06 21.90
N GLU A 615 24.57 -17.41 22.46
CA GLU A 615 25.62 -16.70 21.70
C GLU A 615 26.40 -17.61 20.73
N ASN A 616 26.44 -18.93 20.99
CA ASN A 616 27.13 -19.91 20.15
C ASN A 616 26.27 -20.46 18.97
N LEU A 617 25.13 -19.83 18.69
CA LEU A 617 24.13 -20.26 17.68
C LEU A 617 24.73 -20.80 16.37
N ALA A 618 25.62 -20.02 15.74
CA ALA A 618 26.14 -20.33 14.42
C ALA A 618 26.97 -21.62 14.43
N HIS A 619 27.92 -21.74 15.37
CA HIS A 619 28.74 -22.94 15.51
C HIS A 619 27.91 -24.19 15.85
N GLN A 620 26.89 -24.06 16.70
CA GLN A 620 25.99 -25.19 17.04
C GLN A 620 25.17 -25.64 15.83
N PHE A 621 24.58 -24.71 15.05
CA PHE A 621 23.88 -25.01 13.80
C PHE A 621 24.81 -25.71 12.80
N LEU A 622 26.02 -25.17 12.60
CA LEU A 622 27.00 -25.72 11.68
C LEU A 622 27.45 -27.12 12.10
N GLN A 623 27.71 -27.36 13.39
CA GLN A 623 28.10 -28.67 13.92
C GLN A 623 26.99 -29.73 13.72
N GLU A 624 25.72 -29.39 13.98
CA GLU A 624 24.60 -30.30 13.72
C GLU A 624 24.43 -30.60 12.23
N VAL A 625 24.58 -29.60 11.35
CA VAL A 625 24.50 -29.76 9.89
C VAL A 625 25.67 -30.57 9.32
N GLU A 626 26.86 -30.43 9.90
CA GLU A 626 28.07 -31.19 9.51
C GLU A 626 28.06 -32.63 10.08
N SER A 627 27.36 -32.89 11.19
CA SER A 627 27.25 -34.23 11.80
C SER A 627 26.54 -35.27 10.92
N ARG A 628 25.69 -34.81 9.97
CA ARG A 628 24.85 -35.66 9.11
C ARG A 628 25.47 -35.88 7.73
N ASN A 629 26.05 -37.06 7.52
CA ASN A 629 26.44 -37.52 6.18
C ASN A 629 25.24 -37.77 5.23
N ASP A 630 24.01 -37.86 5.73
CA ASP A 630 22.82 -38.19 4.93
C ASP A 630 22.23 -37.04 4.09
N PHE A 631 22.79 -35.82 4.18
CA PHE A 631 22.31 -34.68 3.37
C PHE A 631 22.69 -34.78 1.87
N ASP A 632 23.57 -35.71 1.48
CA ASP A 632 24.33 -35.68 0.22
C ASP A 632 23.52 -35.79 -1.09
N SER A 633 22.27 -36.30 -1.07
CA SER A 633 21.43 -36.41 -2.27
C SER A 633 19.92 -36.38 -2.02
N ILE A 634 19.41 -37.24 -1.12
CA ILE A 634 17.97 -37.45 -0.89
C ILE A 634 17.28 -36.22 -0.29
N SER A 635 18.02 -35.33 0.38
CA SER A 635 17.46 -34.15 1.05
C SER A 635 16.88 -33.11 0.10
N LEU A 636 17.52 -32.85 -1.05
CA LEU A 636 17.16 -31.71 -1.90
C LEU A 636 15.91 -31.97 -2.75
N GLU A 637 15.75 -33.19 -3.28
CA GLU A 637 14.48 -33.61 -3.91
C GLU A 637 13.33 -33.70 -2.90
N THR A 638 13.61 -33.97 -1.62
CA THR A 638 12.59 -33.98 -0.55
C THR A 638 12.08 -32.57 -0.25
N ILE A 639 12.97 -31.58 -0.09
CA ILE A 639 12.59 -30.16 0.09
C ILE A 639 11.73 -29.68 -1.10
N ILE A 640 12.13 -30.03 -2.33
CA ILE A 640 11.36 -29.77 -3.56
C ILE A 640 9.94 -30.38 -3.48
N ARG A 641 9.81 -31.63 -3.03
CA ARG A 641 8.52 -32.35 -2.91
C ARG A 641 7.61 -31.84 -1.80
N GLU A 642 8.18 -31.32 -0.71
CA GLU A 642 7.39 -30.70 0.36
C GLU A 642 6.87 -29.33 -0.07
N HIS A 643 7.67 -28.55 -0.80
CA HIS A 643 7.23 -27.26 -1.37
C HIS A 643 6.16 -27.42 -2.47
N ASP A 644 6.30 -28.42 -3.36
CA ASP A 644 5.26 -28.77 -4.37
C ASP A 644 3.93 -29.22 -3.73
N ARG A 645 3.93 -29.65 -2.46
CA ARG A 645 2.71 -30.00 -1.71
C ARG A 645 2.02 -28.79 -1.06
N THR A 646 2.74 -27.70 -0.83
CA THR A 646 2.16 -26.47 -0.22
C THR A 646 1.49 -25.55 -1.24
N ASP A 647 1.99 -25.45 -2.47
CA ASP A 647 1.40 -24.59 -3.53
C ASP A 647 0.02 -25.12 -4.04
N LEU A 648 -0.50 -26.22 -3.50
CA LEU A 648 -1.78 -26.86 -3.84
C LEU A 648 -2.84 -26.85 -2.71
N ARG A 649 -2.60 -26.17 -1.58
CA ARG A 649 -3.58 -26.00 -0.50
C ARG A 649 -3.44 -24.65 0.19
N ASP A 650 -4.57 -23.97 0.39
CA ASP A 650 -4.68 -22.97 1.46
C ASP A 650 -4.26 -23.61 2.78
N PHE A 651 -3.18 -23.11 3.38
CA PHE A 651 -2.57 -23.77 4.53
C PHE A 651 -3.27 -23.37 5.83
N ASP A 652 -4.41 -24.02 6.11
CA ASP A 652 -5.13 -23.90 7.37
C ASP A 652 -4.25 -24.35 8.55
N ALA A 653 -3.75 -23.36 9.28
CA ALA A 653 -2.74 -23.49 10.34
C ALA A 653 -3.29 -24.10 11.66
N SER A 654 -4.29 -24.98 11.56
CA SER A 654 -4.96 -25.68 12.65
C SER A 654 -4.57 -27.17 12.77
N SER A 655 -3.80 -27.70 11.82
CA SER A 655 -3.69 -29.15 11.57
C SER A 655 -2.35 -29.81 11.95
N PHE A 656 -1.64 -29.29 12.96
CA PHE A 656 -0.58 -30.02 13.68
C PHE A 656 -0.71 -29.83 15.19
N VAL A 657 -1.09 -30.88 15.90
CA VAL A 657 -1.20 -30.92 17.37
C VAL A 657 -0.32 -32.04 17.91
N TYR A 658 0.69 -31.68 18.69
CA TYR A 658 1.50 -32.59 19.51
C TYR A 658 1.75 -31.93 20.88
N PRO A 659 2.02 -32.71 21.95
CA PRO A 659 1.64 -32.32 23.30
C PRO A 659 2.57 -31.28 23.93
N THR A 660 1.98 -30.39 24.72
CA THR A 660 2.71 -29.57 25.70
C THR A 660 2.83 -30.35 27.01
N THR A 661 4.04 -30.51 27.52
CA THR A 661 4.31 -31.12 28.82
C THR A 661 3.95 -30.17 29.98
N SER A 662 3.64 -30.76 31.13
CA SER A 662 3.09 -30.07 32.30
C SER A 662 4.16 -29.71 33.34
N GLU A 663 4.00 -28.56 33.98
CA GLU A 663 4.53 -28.26 35.32
C GLU A 663 3.38 -27.75 36.22
N GLY A 664 3.45 -27.99 37.54
CA GLY A 664 2.66 -27.23 38.52
C GLY A 664 1.32 -27.81 38.99
N GLU A 665 1.42 -28.84 39.83
CA GLU A 665 0.52 -29.24 40.94
C GLU A 665 -0.27 -28.13 41.70
N PRO A 666 -1.23 -28.46 42.59
CA PRO A 666 -2.19 -29.59 42.63
C PRO A 666 -3.62 -29.16 43.12
N GLN A 667 -4.40 -30.10 43.67
CA GLN A 667 -5.65 -29.95 44.46
C GLN A 667 -7.01 -29.91 43.72
N THR A 668 -7.45 -31.11 43.31
CA THR A 668 -8.76 -31.73 43.66
C THR A 668 -10.00 -30.85 43.88
N LEU A 669 -11.03 -31.08 43.06
CA LEU A 669 -12.41 -30.65 43.33
C LEU A 669 -13.38 -31.84 43.16
N GLU A 670 -14.19 -32.10 44.20
CA GLU A 670 -15.40 -32.97 44.18
C GLU A 670 -15.14 -34.48 43.88
N VAL A 671 -16.05 -35.46 44.05
CA VAL A 671 -17.51 -35.50 43.80
C VAL A 671 -18.27 -36.46 44.75
N CYS A 672 -19.50 -36.05 45.12
CA CYS A 672 -20.67 -36.84 45.56
C CYS A 672 -20.88 -37.40 46.99
N THR A 673 -22.18 -37.31 47.36
CA THR A 673 -23.00 -38.22 48.21
C THR A 673 -22.64 -38.46 49.67
N LEU A 674 -23.45 -37.86 50.56
CA LEU A 674 -24.32 -38.64 51.47
C LEU A 674 -25.53 -37.80 51.92
N ALA A 675 -26.65 -38.46 52.24
CA ALA A 675 -27.90 -37.81 52.64
C ALA A 675 -28.21 -38.06 54.12
N SER A 676 -28.69 -37.05 54.86
CA SER A 676 -29.32 -37.24 56.18
C SER A 676 -30.24 -36.08 56.60
N VAL A 677 -31.55 -36.35 56.64
CA VAL A 677 -32.40 -36.26 57.85
C VAL A 677 -32.31 -35.00 58.77
N LEU A 678 -33.36 -34.16 58.70
CA LEU A 678 -33.96 -33.33 59.80
C LEU A 678 -33.06 -32.22 60.44
N GLN A 679 -33.57 -31.20 61.17
CA GLN A 679 -34.91 -30.93 61.73
C GLN A 679 -35.20 -29.40 61.88
N THR A 680 -36.40 -29.04 62.37
CA THR A 680 -36.75 -27.76 63.05
C THR A 680 -36.63 -26.42 62.30
N ARG A 681 -37.63 -26.18 61.45
CA ARG A 681 -38.55 -25.01 61.49
C ARG A 681 -38.19 -23.75 62.32
N THR A 682 -38.31 -22.60 61.64
CA THR A 682 -38.92 -21.32 62.09
C THR A 682 -38.41 -20.62 63.37
N SER A 683 -37.61 -19.55 63.20
CA SER A 683 -37.68 -18.30 64.01
C SER A 683 -36.79 -17.15 63.45
N CYS A 684 -37.00 -16.69 62.21
CA CYS A 684 -36.35 -15.44 61.74
C CYS A 684 -37.00 -14.72 60.54
N ALA A 685 -38.33 -14.59 60.52
CA ALA A 685 -39.07 -13.94 59.43
C ALA A 685 -38.84 -12.41 59.27
N TYR A 686 -37.99 -11.80 60.11
CA TYR A 686 -37.71 -10.35 60.11
C TYR A 686 -36.30 -9.96 59.65
N CYS A 687 -35.32 -10.88 59.63
CA CYS A 687 -33.95 -10.55 59.21
C CYS A 687 -33.72 -10.67 57.70
N TYR A 688 -34.48 -11.53 57.01
CA TYR A 688 -34.29 -11.81 55.58
C TYR A 688 -34.47 -10.56 54.70
N SER A 689 -35.39 -9.66 55.03
CA SER A 689 -35.63 -8.43 54.27
C SER A 689 -34.43 -7.47 54.25
N ILE A 690 -33.59 -7.49 55.30
CA ILE A 690 -32.41 -6.62 55.40
C ILE A 690 -31.17 -7.34 54.85
N MET A 691 -30.99 -8.62 55.19
CA MET A 691 -29.85 -9.41 54.71
C MET A 691 -29.91 -9.69 53.20
N ALA A 692 -31.10 -9.75 52.58
CA ALA A 692 -31.23 -9.85 51.12
C ALA A 692 -30.82 -8.57 50.38
N ILE A 693 -30.97 -7.38 51.00
CA ILE A 693 -30.53 -6.11 50.41
C ILE A 693 -29.01 -5.96 50.55
N SER A 694 -28.40 -6.47 51.62
CA SER A 694 -26.97 -6.36 51.92
C SER A 694 -26.01 -6.73 50.75
N PRO A 695 -26.14 -7.88 50.05
CA PRO A 695 -25.22 -8.22 48.96
C PRO A 695 -25.43 -7.31 47.74
N TYR A 696 -26.66 -6.91 47.41
CA TYR A 696 -26.91 -5.97 46.31
C TYR A 696 -26.41 -4.56 46.65
N PHE A 697 -26.59 -4.11 47.90
CA PHE A 697 -26.05 -2.82 48.35
C PHE A 697 -24.52 -2.82 48.36
N ALA A 698 -23.89 -3.90 48.82
CA ALA A 698 -22.44 -4.07 48.75
C ALA A 698 -21.93 -4.14 47.29
N ALA A 699 -22.63 -4.84 46.40
CA ALA A 699 -22.29 -4.90 44.97
C ALA A 699 -22.48 -3.54 44.27
N ILE A 700 -23.57 -2.82 44.55
CA ILE A 700 -23.81 -1.46 44.05
C ILE A 700 -22.73 -0.51 44.58
N LEU A 701 -22.39 -0.56 45.87
CA LEU A 701 -21.34 0.27 46.46
C LEU A 701 -19.96 -0.08 45.88
N ALA A 702 -19.65 -1.36 45.64
CA ALA A 702 -18.43 -1.79 44.96
C ALA A 702 -18.39 -1.30 43.51
N CYS A 703 -19.46 -1.43 42.74
CA CYS A 703 -19.57 -0.90 41.37
C CYS A 703 -19.44 0.63 41.34
N LEU A 704 -20.10 1.36 42.24
CA LEU A 704 -19.96 2.81 42.37
C LEU A 704 -18.53 3.21 42.77
N THR A 705 -17.87 2.43 43.63
CA THR A 705 -16.46 2.66 44.01
C THR A 705 -15.52 2.40 42.85
N LEU A 706 -15.72 1.32 42.08
CA LEU A 706 -14.93 1.01 40.88
C LEU A 706 -15.13 2.06 39.79
N LEU A 707 -16.37 2.54 39.58
CA LEU A 707 -16.67 3.65 38.67
C LEU A 707 -16.01 4.95 39.14
N ALA A 708 -16.05 5.26 40.45
CA ALA A 708 -15.38 6.44 41.00
C ALA A 708 -13.85 6.36 40.84
N VAL A 709 -13.26 5.18 41.07
CA VAL A 709 -11.82 4.93 40.85
C VAL A 709 -11.46 5.07 39.37
N ASP A 710 -12.29 4.59 38.44
CA ASP A 710 -12.04 4.79 37.00
C ASP A 710 -12.20 6.25 36.58
N PHE A 711 -13.25 6.96 37.03
CA PHE A 711 -13.40 8.39 36.78
C PHE A 711 -12.20 9.21 37.28
N VAL A 712 -11.65 8.89 38.46
CA VAL A 712 -10.43 9.49 38.99
C VAL A 712 -9.20 9.11 38.15
N ARG A 713 -9.04 7.83 37.80
CA ARG A 713 -7.95 7.30 36.96
C ARG A 713 -7.92 7.99 35.58
N VAL A 714 -9.08 8.21 34.98
CA VAL A 714 -9.22 8.88 33.68
C VAL A 714 -9.02 10.39 33.81
N ALA A 715 -9.58 11.03 34.84
CA ALA A 715 -9.38 12.46 35.10
C ALA A 715 -7.89 12.81 35.25
N PHE A 716 -7.12 11.98 35.96
CA PHE A 716 -5.68 12.19 36.19
C PHE A 716 -4.75 11.37 35.26
N LYS A 717 -5.25 10.80 34.16
CA LYS A 717 -4.45 10.07 33.15
C LYS A 717 -3.29 10.96 32.64
N ARG A 718 -2.06 10.47 32.73
CA ARG A 718 -0.84 11.14 32.23
C ARG A 718 -1.01 11.55 30.76
N GLY A 719 -0.62 12.78 30.41
CA GLY A 719 -0.85 13.39 29.09
C GLY A 719 -2.23 14.02 28.89
N LEU A 720 -3.24 13.69 29.72
CA LEU A 720 -4.56 14.35 29.70
C LEU A 720 -4.87 15.18 30.96
N ARG A 721 -4.16 14.92 32.07
CA ARG A 721 -4.28 15.67 33.34
C ARG A 721 -4.02 17.17 33.16
N ASP A 722 -3.00 17.48 32.37
CA ASP A 722 -2.36 18.80 32.32
C ASP A 722 -3.00 19.71 31.27
N ILE A 723 -3.81 19.13 30.36
CA ILE A 723 -4.61 19.88 29.38
C ILE A 723 -5.70 20.70 30.13
N PRO A 724 -5.82 22.01 29.89
CA PRO A 724 -6.81 22.85 30.54
C PRO A 724 -8.22 22.53 30.06
N GLY A 725 -9.24 22.84 30.88
CA GLY A 725 -10.64 22.62 30.52
C GLY A 725 -11.57 22.53 31.72
N PRO A 726 -12.89 22.43 31.50
CA PRO A 726 -13.90 22.35 32.55
C PRO A 726 -13.72 21.11 33.45
N PHE A 727 -13.94 21.26 34.75
CA PHE A 727 -13.77 20.13 35.70
C PHE A 727 -14.67 18.93 35.36
N LEU A 728 -15.95 19.16 35.05
CA LEU A 728 -16.89 18.10 34.65
C LEU A 728 -16.47 17.39 33.36
N ALA A 729 -15.81 18.08 32.44
CA ALA A 729 -15.30 17.51 31.20
C ALA A 729 -14.19 16.47 31.45
N ARG A 730 -13.38 16.64 32.52
CA ARG A 730 -12.36 15.66 32.91
C ARG A 730 -12.96 14.36 33.45
N LEU A 731 -14.18 14.42 34.01
CA LEU A 731 -14.88 13.30 34.63
C LEU A 731 -15.83 12.57 33.67
N THR A 732 -16.61 13.27 32.85
CA THR A 732 -17.68 12.61 32.05
C THR A 732 -17.97 13.26 30.69
N SER A 733 -18.28 12.41 29.69
CA SER A 733 -18.78 12.84 28.37
C SER A 733 -20.19 13.46 28.43
N PHE A 734 -20.94 13.30 29.53
CA PHE A 734 -22.22 14.00 29.71
C PHE A 734 -22.07 15.52 29.63
N TYR A 735 -20.88 16.06 29.92
CA TYR A 735 -20.58 17.48 29.67
C TYR A 735 -20.74 17.84 28.18
N ARG A 736 -20.23 17.03 27.25
CA ARG A 736 -20.37 17.24 25.80
C ARG A 736 -21.83 17.12 25.36
N ILE A 737 -22.56 16.11 25.87
CA ILE A 737 -24.01 15.96 25.62
C ILE A 737 -24.76 17.23 26.04
N SER A 738 -24.43 17.81 27.20
CA SER A 738 -25.08 19.04 27.69
C SER A 738 -24.83 20.28 26.84
N ILE A 739 -23.76 20.31 26.05
CA ILE A 739 -23.47 21.36 25.05
C ILE A 739 -24.31 21.11 23.79
N THR A 740 -24.28 19.88 23.26
CA THR A 740 -24.97 19.49 22.03
C THR A 740 -26.50 19.61 22.17
N TYR A 741 -27.06 19.14 23.29
CA TYR A 741 -28.50 19.17 23.58
C TYR A 741 -29.07 20.61 23.63
N LYS A 742 -28.25 21.59 24.05
CA LYS A 742 -28.64 23.01 24.08
C LYS A 742 -28.63 23.69 22.71
N GLY A 743 -28.14 23.03 21.65
CA GLY A 743 -27.99 23.66 20.33
C GLY A 743 -26.96 24.79 20.29
N GLN A 744 -26.02 24.84 21.24
CA GLN A 744 -25.06 25.94 21.40
C GLN A 744 -23.60 25.45 21.30
N SER A 745 -23.34 24.46 20.44
CA SER A 745 -22.00 23.88 20.25
C SER A 745 -20.97 24.95 19.86
N VAL A 746 -21.24 25.74 18.81
CA VAL A 746 -20.31 26.75 18.27
C VAL A 746 -19.92 27.77 19.33
N LYS A 747 -20.91 28.39 19.97
CA LYS A 747 -20.71 29.34 21.06
C LYS A 747 -19.89 28.73 22.19
N SER A 748 -20.25 27.53 22.63
CA SER A 748 -19.55 26.82 23.71
C SER A 748 -18.09 26.54 23.38
N TYR A 749 -17.77 26.04 22.18
CA TYR A 749 -16.38 25.78 21.78
C TYR A 749 -15.56 27.08 21.66
N HIS A 750 -16.12 28.18 21.13
CA HIS A 750 -15.44 29.48 21.13
C HIS A 750 -15.19 30.03 22.54
N GLU A 751 -16.17 29.94 23.45
CA GLU A 751 -16.00 30.38 24.85
C GLU A 751 -14.96 29.53 25.60
N LEU A 752 -14.92 28.22 25.33
CA LEU A 752 -13.91 27.31 25.89
C LEU A 752 -12.50 27.66 25.41
N HIS A 753 -12.29 27.84 24.11
CA HIS A 753 -10.97 28.19 23.57
C HIS A 753 -10.53 29.61 23.97
N ARG A 754 -11.45 30.58 24.02
CA ARG A 754 -11.19 31.93 24.57
C ARG A 754 -10.76 31.90 26.05
N LYS A 755 -11.27 30.94 26.84
CA LYS A 755 -10.95 30.82 28.28
C LYS A 755 -9.71 29.98 28.60
N TYR A 756 -9.46 28.93 27.82
CA TYR A 756 -8.44 27.91 28.14
C TYR A 756 -7.28 27.84 27.13
N GLY A 757 -7.32 28.64 26.05
CA GLY A 757 -6.29 28.67 25.02
C GLY A 757 -6.51 27.68 23.88
N LYS A 758 -5.46 27.47 23.06
CA LYS A 758 -5.55 26.75 21.77
C LYS A 758 -5.93 25.26 21.87
N ILE A 759 -5.77 24.63 23.04
CA ILE A 759 -6.03 23.20 23.26
C ILE A 759 -6.81 22.99 24.56
N VAL A 760 -7.97 22.32 24.48
CA VAL A 760 -8.92 22.22 25.61
C VAL A 760 -9.46 20.80 25.75
N ARG A 761 -9.42 20.26 26.96
CA ARG A 761 -10.03 18.95 27.29
C ARG A 761 -11.54 19.12 27.48
N THR A 762 -12.31 18.56 26.55
CA THR A 762 -13.78 18.70 26.47
C THR A 762 -14.52 17.42 26.86
N GLY A 763 -13.80 16.33 27.11
CA GLY A 763 -14.33 15.09 27.68
C GLY A 763 -13.24 14.21 28.28
N PRO A 764 -13.57 13.04 28.87
CA PRO A 764 -12.63 12.20 29.61
C PRO A 764 -11.43 11.78 28.76
N TYR A 765 -11.68 11.46 27.49
CA TYR A 765 -10.66 11.18 26.47
C TYR A 765 -10.70 12.18 25.30
N HIS A 766 -11.45 13.28 25.40
CA HIS A 766 -11.73 14.17 24.27
C HIS A 766 -11.00 15.52 24.39
N VAL A 767 -10.31 15.90 23.33
CA VAL A 767 -9.53 17.14 23.22
C VAL A 767 -10.00 17.94 21.99
N SER A 768 -10.33 19.21 22.20
CA SER A 768 -10.64 20.17 21.16
C SER A 768 -9.42 21.06 20.91
N VAL A 769 -9.12 21.38 19.65
CA VAL A 769 -8.00 22.24 19.26
C VAL A 769 -8.46 23.35 18.32
N SER A 770 -8.01 24.58 18.52
CA SER A 770 -8.30 25.75 17.66
C SER A 770 -7.09 26.22 16.85
N ASP A 771 -5.98 25.48 16.89
CA ASP A 771 -4.78 25.82 16.13
C ASP A 771 -4.87 25.32 14.66
N PRO A 772 -4.73 26.21 13.66
CA PRO A 772 -4.67 25.86 12.23
C PRO A 772 -3.63 24.79 11.86
N GLU A 773 -2.49 24.74 12.54
CA GLU A 773 -1.36 23.87 12.16
C GLU A 773 -1.69 22.38 12.27
N VAL A 774 -2.73 22.02 13.05
CA VAL A 774 -3.15 20.62 13.20
C VAL A 774 -3.97 20.09 12.02
N ILE A 775 -4.41 20.96 11.10
CA ILE A 775 -5.31 20.54 10.01
C ILE A 775 -4.65 19.51 9.08
N PRO A 776 -3.40 19.71 8.59
CA PRO A 776 -2.70 18.70 7.81
C PRO A 776 -2.33 17.46 8.65
N LEU A 777 -2.05 17.63 9.94
CA LEU A 777 -1.67 16.53 10.85
C LEU A 777 -2.84 15.56 11.09
N ILE A 778 -4.01 16.09 11.46
CA ILE A 778 -5.19 15.31 11.84
C ILE A 778 -6.04 14.93 10.62
N TYR A 779 -6.11 15.79 9.61
CA TYR A 779 -7.02 15.63 8.47
C TYR A 779 -6.33 15.55 7.10
N GLY A 780 -4.99 15.53 7.05
CA GLY A 780 -4.22 15.42 5.79
C GLY A 780 -4.41 14.10 5.03
N ILE A 781 -3.86 14.05 3.81
CA ILE A 781 -3.88 12.83 2.98
C ILE A 781 -3.08 11.69 3.66
N ALA A 782 -1.93 12.03 4.24
CA ALA A 782 -1.06 11.11 5.00
C ALA A 782 -1.42 11.00 6.50
N SER A 783 -2.61 11.45 6.92
CA SER A 783 -3.02 11.37 8.33
C SER A 783 -3.31 9.93 8.75
N LYS A 784 -2.62 9.47 9.81
CA LYS A 784 -2.91 8.23 10.53
C LYS A 784 -4.08 8.35 11.52
N PHE A 785 -4.61 9.56 11.72
CA PHE A 785 -5.70 9.80 12.68
C PHE A 785 -7.01 9.26 12.10
N ARG A 786 -7.36 8.01 12.43
CA ARG A 786 -8.62 7.36 12.00
C ARG A 786 -9.85 8.01 12.63
N LYS A 787 -11.03 7.85 12.01
CA LYS A 787 -12.33 8.29 12.59
C LYS A 787 -12.56 7.65 13.97
N SER A 788 -13.20 8.37 14.90
CA SER A 788 -13.61 7.81 16.20
C SER A 788 -14.85 6.91 16.07
N ALA A 789 -15.19 6.19 17.15
CA ALA A 789 -16.42 5.40 17.24
C ALA A 789 -17.70 6.24 17.19
N PHE A 790 -17.62 7.59 17.19
CA PHE A 790 -18.73 8.48 16.88
C PHE A 790 -19.45 8.06 15.60
N TYR A 791 -18.69 7.82 14.52
CA TYR A 791 -19.23 7.55 13.18
C TYR A 791 -19.93 6.19 13.05
N SER A 792 -19.60 5.20 13.89
CA SER A 792 -20.30 3.91 13.85
C SER A 792 -21.75 4.00 14.36
N THR A 793 -22.08 5.05 15.13
CA THR A 793 -23.46 5.29 15.59
C THR A 793 -24.43 5.78 14.49
N SER A 794 -23.92 5.98 13.27
CA SER A 794 -24.70 6.32 12.07
C SER A 794 -24.73 5.23 10.99
N VAL A 795 -24.24 4.01 11.27
CA VAL A 795 -24.24 2.90 10.30
C VAL A 795 -25.68 2.42 10.05
N PRO A 796 -26.21 2.51 8.81
CA PRO A 796 -27.52 1.96 8.51
C PRO A 796 -27.53 0.43 8.55
N PHE A 797 -28.71 -0.13 8.80
CA PHE A 797 -28.99 -1.55 8.59
C PHE A 797 -29.86 -1.69 7.35
N TYR A 798 -29.45 -2.55 6.41
CA TYR A 798 -30.21 -2.88 5.21
C TYR A 798 -30.15 -4.40 5.00
N GLU A 799 -31.28 -5.02 4.61
CA GLU A 799 -31.49 -6.49 4.63
C GLU A 799 -31.12 -7.15 5.99
N GLY A 800 -31.15 -6.36 7.05
CA GLY A 800 -30.81 -6.78 8.41
C GLY A 800 -29.33 -6.89 8.76
N GLN A 801 -28.43 -6.58 7.82
CA GLN A 801 -26.99 -6.48 8.04
C GLN A 801 -26.53 -5.02 8.06
N PRO A 802 -25.47 -4.65 8.81
CA PRO A 802 -24.85 -3.33 8.72
C PRO A 802 -24.45 -2.98 7.28
N LEU A 803 -24.57 -1.70 6.91
CA LEU A 803 -24.23 -1.18 5.60
C LEU A 803 -23.34 0.05 5.75
N ASP A 804 -22.03 -0.17 5.87
CA ASP A 804 -21.06 0.93 5.95
C ASP A 804 -21.04 1.74 4.65
N ASN A 805 -20.99 3.06 4.78
CA ASN A 805 -20.95 4.03 3.68
C ASN A 805 -19.72 4.95 3.81
N MET A 806 -19.51 5.85 2.85
CA MET A 806 -18.35 6.75 2.86
C MET A 806 -18.30 7.66 4.10
N PHE A 807 -19.46 8.03 4.64
CA PHE A 807 -19.54 8.82 5.87
C PHE A 807 -19.26 8.00 7.14
N THR A 808 -19.71 6.74 7.23
CA THR A 808 -19.53 5.92 8.45
C THR A 808 -18.18 5.22 8.50
N ALA A 809 -17.68 4.72 7.37
CA ALA A 809 -16.54 3.80 7.29
C ALA A 809 -15.31 4.31 8.06
N VAL A 810 -15.03 3.67 9.21
CA VAL A 810 -13.93 4.04 10.12
C VAL A 810 -12.58 3.66 9.51
N SER A 811 -12.45 2.43 9.00
CA SER A 811 -11.24 1.95 8.31
C SER A 811 -10.91 2.81 7.06
N PRO A 812 -9.64 3.21 6.87
CA PRO A 812 -9.19 3.84 5.61
C PRO A 812 -9.39 2.95 4.39
N ALA A 813 -9.14 1.64 4.51
CA ALA A 813 -9.27 0.68 3.43
C ALA A 813 -10.72 0.52 2.96
N LEU A 814 -11.66 0.31 3.91
CA LEU A 814 -13.10 0.23 3.60
C LEU A 814 -13.63 1.51 2.94
N HIS A 815 -13.20 2.67 3.44
CA HIS A 815 -13.54 3.95 2.83
C HIS A 815 -12.98 4.10 1.41
N LYS A 816 -11.75 3.65 1.14
CA LYS A 816 -11.17 3.64 -0.20
C LYS A 816 -11.99 2.75 -1.13
N ALA A 817 -12.34 1.54 -0.69
CA ALA A 817 -13.16 0.60 -1.45
C ALA A 817 -14.54 1.17 -1.82
N LEU A 818 -15.23 1.82 -0.88
CA LEU A 818 -16.52 2.49 -1.13
C LEU A 818 -16.42 3.75 -1.99
N ARG A 819 -15.27 4.46 -1.95
CA ARG A 819 -15.07 5.72 -2.69
C ARG A 819 -14.62 5.50 -4.12
N SER A 820 -13.65 4.62 -4.37
CA SER A 820 -12.97 4.53 -5.67
C SER A 820 -13.89 4.25 -6.86
N PRO A 821 -14.88 3.32 -6.81
CA PRO A 821 -15.79 3.07 -7.92
C PRO A 821 -16.65 4.28 -8.27
N THR A 822 -17.08 5.05 -7.25
CA THR A 822 -18.07 6.13 -7.42
C THR A 822 -17.44 7.50 -7.64
N ALA A 823 -16.15 7.68 -7.35
CA ALA A 823 -15.48 8.98 -7.37
C ALA A 823 -15.58 9.74 -8.71
N GLN A 824 -15.61 9.01 -9.84
CA GLN A 824 -15.76 9.63 -11.16
C GLN A 824 -17.18 10.13 -11.43
N VAL A 825 -18.22 9.57 -10.78
CA VAL A 825 -19.61 10.03 -10.94
C VAL A 825 -19.76 11.46 -10.42
N TYR A 826 -19.11 11.78 -9.29
CA TYR A 826 -19.05 13.12 -8.71
C TYR A 826 -18.03 14.07 -9.38
N SER A 827 -17.47 13.73 -10.55
CA SER A 827 -16.44 14.54 -11.23
C SER A 827 -17.03 15.72 -12.01
N MET A 828 -16.19 16.70 -12.33
CA MET A 828 -16.56 17.87 -13.14
C MET A 828 -17.10 17.52 -14.52
N THR A 829 -16.53 16.49 -15.16
CA THR A 829 -16.96 16.03 -16.50
C THR A 829 -18.42 15.60 -16.49
N ASN A 830 -18.91 15.05 -15.38
CA ASN A 830 -20.28 14.60 -15.20
C ASN A 830 -21.20 15.67 -14.63
N LEU A 831 -20.66 16.73 -14.02
CA LEU A 831 -21.43 17.86 -13.51
C LEU A 831 -22.26 18.56 -14.59
N ARG A 832 -21.72 18.66 -15.82
CA ARG A 832 -22.44 19.21 -16.99
C ARG A 832 -23.68 18.39 -17.38
N ASN A 833 -23.75 17.10 -17.02
CA ASN A 833 -24.97 16.30 -17.20
C ASN A 833 -26.05 16.66 -16.14
N TYR A 834 -25.61 16.99 -14.92
CA TYR A 834 -26.47 17.31 -13.78
C TYR A 834 -26.99 18.74 -13.78
N GLU A 835 -26.30 19.65 -14.47
CA GLU A 835 -26.66 21.07 -14.53
C GLU A 835 -28.09 21.33 -15.03
N THR A 836 -28.56 20.57 -16.02
CA THR A 836 -29.93 20.67 -16.55
C THR A 836 -30.97 20.22 -15.53
N HIS A 837 -30.63 19.30 -14.62
CA HIS A 837 -31.54 18.80 -13.58
C HIS A 837 -31.78 19.84 -12.46
N ALA A 838 -30.79 20.69 -12.18
CA ALA A 838 -30.94 21.80 -11.24
C ALA A 838 -31.77 22.97 -11.82
N ASN A 839 -31.75 23.17 -13.14
CA ASN A 839 -32.54 24.21 -13.81
C ASN A 839 -34.05 24.05 -13.56
N GLU A 840 -34.60 22.85 -13.75
CA GLU A 840 -36.04 22.58 -13.66
C GLU A 840 -36.59 22.88 -12.24
N CYS A 841 -35.86 22.49 -11.20
CA CYS A 841 -36.21 22.87 -9.81
C CYS A 841 -36.08 24.37 -9.56
N THR A 842 -35.16 25.06 -10.24
CA THR A 842 -34.97 26.51 -10.12
C THR A 842 -36.12 27.27 -10.78
N GLU A 843 -36.64 26.80 -11.92
CA GLU A 843 -37.84 27.37 -12.55
C GLU A 843 -39.09 27.21 -11.67
N ILE A 844 -39.29 26.03 -11.08
CA ILE A 844 -40.39 25.77 -10.14
C ILE A 844 -40.26 26.65 -8.89
N PHE A 845 -39.05 26.82 -8.36
CA PHE A 845 -38.80 27.74 -7.24
C PHE A 845 -39.15 29.18 -7.62
N ILE A 846 -38.70 29.68 -8.78
CA ILE A 846 -39.01 31.03 -9.27
C ILE A 846 -40.52 31.23 -9.46
N ALA A 847 -41.24 30.21 -9.96
CA ALA A 847 -42.70 30.26 -10.09
C ALA A 847 -43.40 30.34 -8.73
N LEU A 848 -42.96 29.53 -7.76
CA LEU A 848 -43.45 29.54 -6.38
C LEU A 848 -43.20 30.90 -5.70
N MET A 849 -42.02 31.51 -5.88
CA MET A 849 -41.76 32.84 -5.34
C MET A 849 -42.69 33.90 -5.96
N LYS A 850 -42.95 33.85 -7.28
CA LYS A 850 -43.87 34.80 -7.94
C LYS A 850 -45.32 34.68 -7.47
N GLU A 851 -45.79 33.48 -7.15
CA GLU A 851 -47.13 33.30 -6.55
C GLU A 851 -47.23 33.93 -5.16
N LEU A 852 -46.12 33.91 -4.41
CA LEU A 852 -46.02 34.43 -3.05
C LEU A 852 -45.50 35.88 -2.98
N GLU A 853 -45.51 36.62 -4.10
CA GLU A 853 -44.93 37.97 -4.18
C GLU A 853 -45.62 38.96 -3.20
N GLY A 854 -44.81 39.79 -2.54
CA GLY A 854 -45.27 40.75 -1.52
C GLY A 854 -45.64 40.15 -0.15
N GLN A 855 -45.78 38.83 -0.04
CA GLN A 855 -46.06 38.13 1.22
C GLN A 855 -44.81 38.05 2.11
N LYS A 856 -44.99 37.78 3.41
CA LYS A 856 -43.89 37.36 4.30
C LYS A 856 -43.74 35.84 4.21
N VAL A 857 -42.55 35.33 3.91
CA VAL A 857 -42.32 33.90 3.72
C VAL A 857 -41.02 33.46 4.40
N ASP A 858 -41.07 32.38 5.19
CA ASP A 858 -39.87 31.75 5.76
C ASP A 858 -39.15 30.88 4.74
N LEU A 859 -38.00 31.34 4.25
CA LEU A 859 -37.18 30.58 3.30
C LEU A 859 -36.46 29.39 3.95
N THR A 860 -36.54 29.21 5.27
CA THR A 860 -35.98 28.05 5.98
C THR A 860 -36.45 26.74 5.35
N GLN A 861 -37.76 26.56 5.13
CA GLN A 861 -38.30 25.33 4.54
C GLN A 861 -38.13 25.29 3.01
N HIS A 862 -38.33 26.42 2.33
CA HIS A 862 -38.22 26.53 0.87
C HIS A 862 -36.86 26.10 0.33
N PHE A 863 -35.75 26.52 0.97
CA PHE A 863 -34.40 26.07 0.56
C PHE A 863 -34.14 24.58 0.90
N GLN A 864 -34.85 24.00 1.87
CA GLN A 864 -34.78 22.56 2.16
C GLN A 864 -35.48 21.75 1.06
N TRP A 865 -36.67 22.18 0.66
CA TRP A 865 -37.46 21.57 -0.43
C TRP A 865 -36.70 21.60 -1.75
N PHE A 866 -36.11 22.76 -2.10
CA PHE A 866 -35.25 22.91 -3.27
C PHE A 866 -34.09 21.91 -3.27
N ALA A 867 -33.32 21.84 -2.18
CA ALA A 867 -32.17 20.95 -2.10
C ALA A 867 -32.54 19.45 -2.15
N PHE A 868 -33.67 19.05 -1.57
CA PHE A 868 -34.19 17.68 -1.70
C PHE A 868 -34.63 17.34 -3.12
N ASP A 869 -35.36 18.22 -3.81
CA ASP A 869 -35.82 17.96 -5.17
C ASP A 869 -34.70 18.05 -6.22
N VAL A 870 -33.69 18.90 -6.04
CA VAL A 870 -32.50 18.91 -6.92
C VAL A 870 -31.67 17.64 -6.74
N VAL A 871 -31.35 17.22 -5.50
CA VAL A 871 -30.55 15.98 -5.32
C VAL A 871 -31.33 14.74 -5.80
N ALA A 872 -32.65 14.74 -5.72
CA ALA A 872 -33.50 13.70 -6.32
C ALA A 872 -33.49 13.73 -7.86
N MET A 873 -33.63 14.92 -8.47
CA MET A 873 -33.53 15.09 -9.93
C MET A 873 -32.16 14.68 -10.47
N ILE A 874 -31.08 14.96 -9.75
CA ILE A 874 -29.72 14.48 -10.09
C ILE A 874 -29.60 12.96 -9.89
N SER A 875 -30.28 12.40 -8.89
CA SER A 875 -30.24 10.96 -8.56
C SER A 875 -31.04 10.08 -9.52
N PHE A 876 -32.22 10.53 -9.96
CA PHE A 876 -33.23 9.71 -10.65
C PHE A 876 -33.88 10.37 -11.86
N GLN A 877 -33.47 11.58 -12.28
CA GLN A 877 -34.21 12.40 -13.26
C GLN A 877 -35.68 12.64 -12.86
N ARG A 878 -35.97 12.61 -11.55
CA ARG A 878 -37.31 12.73 -10.95
C ARG A 878 -37.24 13.52 -9.63
N ARG A 879 -38.15 14.47 -9.44
CA ARG A 879 -38.39 15.12 -8.13
C ARG A 879 -39.06 14.17 -7.17
N LEU A 880 -38.90 14.42 -5.86
CA LEU A 880 -39.68 13.77 -4.82
C LEU A 880 -41.02 14.50 -4.60
N GLY A 881 -41.08 15.80 -4.90
CA GLY A 881 -42.30 16.62 -4.94
C GLY A 881 -42.41 17.61 -3.78
N PHE A 882 -41.31 17.98 -3.13
CA PHE A 882 -41.32 18.92 -2.00
C PHE A 882 -41.74 20.33 -2.45
N LEU A 883 -41.24 20.80 -3.60
CA LEU A 883 -41.60 22.11 -4.14
C LEU A 883 -43.06 22.17 -4.60
N GLU A 884 -43.57 21.12 -5.25
CA GLU A 884 -44.99 21.07 -5.66
C GLU A 884 -45.96 20.95 -4.47
N THR A 885 -45.63 20.15 -3.45
CA THR A 885 -46.53 19.92 -2.31
C THR A 885 -46.36 20.92 -1.16
N ARG A 886 -45.25 21.67 -1.12
CA ARG A 886 -44.91 22.68 -0.09
C ARG A 886 -44.95 22.10 1.33
N ASN A 887 -44.47 20.87 1.49
CA ASN A 887 -44.58 20.09 2.73
C ASN A 887 -43.40 19.11 2.89
N ASP A 888 -43.26 18.50 4.08
CA ASP A 888 -42.27 17.44 4.33
C ASP A 888 -42.71 16.10 3.73
N VAL A 889 -42.31 15.88 2.47
CA VAL A 889 -42.66 14.70 1.67
C VAL A 889 -42.05 13.43 2.29
N PHE A 890 -42.93 12.49 2.67
CA PHE A 890 -42.62 11.28 3.46
C PHE A 890 -41.96 11.55 4.82
N SER A 891 -42.17 12.73 5.41
CA SER A 891 -41.57 13.15 6.70
C SER A 891 -40.03 13.12 6.73
N MET A 892 -39.36 13.18 5.56
CA MET A 892 -37.91 13.04 5.45
C MET A 892 -37.12 14.11 6.23
N ILE A 893 -37.61 15.34 6.30
CA ILE A 893 -36.95 16.45 7.01
C ILE A 893 -37.01 16.20 8.51
N GLY A 894 -38.19 15.87 9.06
CA GLY A 894 -38.37 15.52 10.47
C GLY A 894 -37.60 14.26 10.87
N VAL A 895 -37.55 13.26 9.99
CA VAL A 895 -36.74 12.05 10.12
C VAL A 895 -35.24 12.37 10.16
N ALA A 896 -34.75 13.21 9.23
CA ALA A 896 -33.34 13.61 9.18
C ALA A 896 -32.91 14.47 10.38
N ASP A 897 -33.76 15.41 10.84
CA ASP A 897 -33.49 16.21 12.05
C ASP A 897 -33.43 15.33 13.31
N THR A 898 -34.36 14.37 13.44
CA THR A 898 -34.38 13.41 14.56
C THR A 898 -33.12 12.54 14.56
N PHE A 899 -32.70 12.07 13.38
CA PHE A 899 -31.47 11.31 13.22
C PHE A 899 -30.22 12.12 13.57
N ALA A 900 -30.09 13.34 13.04
CA ALA A 900 -28.96 14.22 13.29
C ALA A 900 -28.83 14.56 14.77
N MET A 901 -29.94 14.75 15.48
CA MET A 901 -29.98 14.95 16.94
C MET A 901 -29.52 13.70 17.70
N TYR A 902 -30.10 12.53 17.40
CA TYR A 902 -29.72 11.25 18.03
C TYR A 902 -28.23 10.95 17.84
N PHE A 903 -27.74 11.12 16.60
CA PHE A 903 -26.34 10.93 16.22
C PHE A 903 -25.40 11.87 16.98
N ALA A 904 -25.72 13.17 17.03
CA ALA A 904 -24.90 14.16 17.74
C ALA A 904 -24.81 13.91 19.26
N MET A 905 -25.84 13.31 19.87
CA MET A 905 -25.88 13.01 21.31
C MET A 905 -25.32 11.63 21.67
N ILE A 906 -25.75 10.56 20.99
CA ILE A 906 -25.32 9.18 21.29
C ILE A 906 -23.92 8.91 20.72
N GLY A 907 -23.48 9.64 19.69
CA GLY A 907 -22.09 9.66 19.26
C GLY A 907 -21.10 10.11 20.36
N GLN A 908 -21.55 10.83 21.41
CA GLN A 908 -20.73 11.17 22.59
C GLN A 908 -20.45 9.95 23.49
N LEU A 909 -21.28 8.91 23.38
CA LEU A 909 -21.25 7.67 24.17
C LEU A 909 -21.52 6.44 23.26
N PRO A 910 -20.66 6.14 22.25
CA PRO A 910 -20.98 5.14 21.22
C PRO A 910 -21.33 3.74 21.74
N PHE A 911 -20.81 3.37 22.91
CA PHE A 911 -21.12 2.10 23.58
C PHE A 911 -22.60 1.95 24.00
N LEU A 912 -23.37 3.04 24.05
CA LEU A 912 -24.83 2.99 24.31
C LEU A 912 -25.63 2.67 23.03
N HIS A 913 -25.10 2.96 21.84
CA HIS A 913 -25.83 2.77 20.58
C HIS A 913 -26.35 1.33 20.38
N PRO A 914 -25.58 0.26 20.65
CA PRO A 914 -26.06 -1.13 20.54
C PRO A 914 -27.19 -1.51 21.50
N TYR A 915 -27.45 -0.71 22.55
CA TYR A 915 -28.55 -0.89 23.49
C TYR A 915 -29.74 0.04 23.20
N LEU A 916 -29.53 1.09 22.41
CA LEU A 916 -30.52 2.07 21.95
C LEU A 916 -30.96 1.74 20.51
N PHE A 917 -30.95 2.70 19.57
CA PHE A 917 -31.47 2.46 18.21
C PHE A 917 -30.63 1.49 17.36
N GLY A 918 -29.41 1.12 17.78
CA GLY A 918 -28.68 -0.02 17.20
C GLY A 918 -29.28 -1.39 17.59
N ASN A 919 -30.11 -1.44 18.64
CA ASN A 919 -30.82 -2.65 19.04
C ASN A 919 -32.06 -2.87 18.16
N ARG A 920 -31.94 -3.76 17.18
CA ARG A 920 -33.03 -4.09 16.25
C ARG A 920 -34.26 -4.71 16.94
N MET A 921 -34.11 -5.33 18.12
CA MET A 921 -35.26 -5.81 18.89
C MET A 921 -35.98 -4.67 19.61
N LEU A 922 -35.25 -3.64 20.05
CA LEU A 922 -35.86 -2.42 20.59
C LEU A 922 -36.62 -1.65 19.50
N ILE A 923 -36.03 -1.44 18.32
CA ILE A 923 -36.71 -0.76 17.19
C ILE A 923 -37.97 -1.54 16.76
N ARG A 924 -37.91 -2.87 16.67
CA ARG A 924 -39.09 -3.72 16.40
C ARG A 924 -40.16 -3.62 17.49
N PHE A 925 -39.77 -3.58 18.76
CA PHE A 925 -40.69 -3.39 19.88
C PHE A 925 -41.34 -2.01 19.86
N LEU A 926 -40.59 -0.96 19.51
CA LEU A 926 -41.10 0.41 19.37
C LEU A 926 -42.07 0.54 18.19
N LYS A 927 -41.73 0.02 16.99
CA LYS A 927 -42.67 -0.06 15.84
C LYS A 927 -43.88 -0.97 16.08
N TRP A 928 -43.81 -1.89 17.05
CA TRP A 928 -44.96 -2.71 17.48
C TRP A 928 -45.85 -1.99 18.49
N ALA A 929 -45.26 -1.22 19.41
CA ALA A 929 -45.99 -0.43 20.41
C ALA A 929 -46.63 0.84 19.82
N ASP A 930 -45.97 1.47 18.84
CA ASP A 930 -46.48 2.56 18.02
C ASP A 930 -46.06 2.33 16.54
N PRO A 931 -46.99 1.93 15.66
CA PRO A 931 -46.72 1.80 14.22
C PRO A 931 -46.26 3.09 13.53
N SER A 932 -46.46 4.25 14.17
CA SER A 932 -45.99 5.56 13.71
C SER A 932 -44.50 5.80 14.01
N PHE A 933 -43.83 4.92 14.76
CA PHE A 933 -42.44 5.10 15.15
C PHE A 933 -41.49 5.00 13.93
N PRO A 934 -40.73 6.04 13.57
CA PRO A 934 -39.98 6.09 12.32
C PRO A 934 -38.77 5.13 12.34
N ASP A 935 -38.65 4.28 11.32
CA ASP A 935 -37.39 3.58 11.01
C ASP A 935 -36.65 4.42 9.98
N ILE A 936 -36.06 5.50 10.50
CA ILE A 936 -35.35 6.57 9.79
C ILE A 936 -34.53 6.10 8.57
N LEU A 937 -33.93 4.91 8.66
CA LEU A 937 -33.06 4.37 7.63
C LEU A 937 -33.77 3.29 6.79
N GLY A 938 -34.60 2.44 7.40
CA GLY A 938 -35.43 1.48 6.66
C GLY A 938 -36.41 2.16 5.70
N ASP A 939 -37.18 3.13 6.22
CA ASP A 939 -38.21 3.86 5.47
C ASP A 939 -37.60 4.65 4.29
N LEU A 940 -36.35 5.12 4.43
CA LEU A 940 -35.57 5.74 3.34
C LEU A 940 -35.14 4.72 2.26
N PHE A 941 -34.66 3.54 2.65
CA PHE A 941 -34.27 2.51 1.66
C PHE A 941 -35.47 1.97 0.89
N GLU A 942 -36.63 1.82 1.52
CA GLU A 942 -37.89 1.48 0.85
C GLU A 942 -38.28 2.56 -0.18
N ARG A 943 -38.12 3.84 0.17
CA ARG A 943 -38.39 4.95 -0.77
C ARG A 943 -37.40 5.01 -1.94
N ILE A 944 -36.12 4.71 -1.72
CA ILE A 944 -35.11 4.63 -2.80
C ILE A 944 -35.43 3.48 -3.74
N GLU A 945 -35.84 2.32 -3.21
CA GLU A 945 -36.31 1.20 -4.02
C GLU A 945 -37.53 1.57 -4.86
N HIS A 946 -38.49 2.30 -4.28
CA HIS A 946 -39.68 2.77 -5.00
C HIS A 946 -39.33 3.68 -6.18
N GLU A 947 -38.46 4.68 -6.00
CA GLU A 947 -38.06 5.54 -7.13
C GLU A 947 -37.19 4.81 -8.16
N MET A 948 -36.35 3.85 -7.76
CA MET A 948 -35.66 2.95 -8.70
C MET A 948 -36.67 2.14 -9.54
N GLN A 949 -37.71 1.58 -8.92
CA GLN A 949 -38.77 0.85 -9.63
C GLN A 949 -39.63 1.73 -10.55
N LEU A 950 -39.79 3.03 -10.25
CA LEU A 950 -40.45 3.98 -11.16
C LEU A 950 -39.53 4.39 -12.31
N TYR A 951 -38.25 4.63 -12.02
CA TYR A 951 -37.22 4.96 -13.00
C TYR A 951 -37.04 3.84 -14.05
N ASP A 952 -37.13 2.58 -13.63
CA ASP A 952 -37.02 1.39 -14.49
C ASP A 952 -38.27 1.11 -15.33
N LYS A 953 -39.42 1.71 -15.00
CA LYS A 953 -40.68 1.61 -15.76
C LYS A 953 -40.88 2.72 -16.80
N ASP A 954 -40.09 3.79 -16.75
CA ASP A 954 -40.20 4.92 -17.69
C ASP A 954 -39.40 4.66 -18.97
N GLU A 955 -40.12 4.47 -20.09
CA GLU A 955 -39.61 4.06 -21.42
C GLU A 955 -38.55 5.01 -22.03
N LYS A 956 -38.36 6.21 -21.49
CA LYS A 956 -37.32 7.18 -21.90
C LYS A 956 -35.88 6.66 -21.70
N GLY A 957 -35.69 5.59 -20.93
CA GLY A 957 -34.41 5.16 -20.36
C GLY A 957 -33.41 4.43 -21.28
N LYS A 958 -32.96 5.02 -22.41
CA LYS A 958 -31.85 4.45 -23.22
C LYS A 958 -30.57 5.29 -23.40
N ASP A 959 -30.61 6.60 -23.12
CA ASP A 959 -29.42 7.48 -23.13
C ASP A 959 -29.42 8.43 -21.92
N ARG A 960 -29.86 7.92 -20.76
CA ARG A 960 -29.86 8.66 -19.48
C ARG A 960 -28.42 8.82 -18.95
N LYS A 961 -28.14 9.98 -18.38
CA LYS A 961 -26.80 10.40 -17.88
C LYS A 961 -26.83 10.95 -16.45
N ASP A 962 -27.93 10.75 -15.74
CA ASP A 962 -28.07 10.99 -14.30
C ASP A 962 -27.14 10.11 -13.45
N PHE A 963 -27.18 10.32 -12.14
CA PHE A 963 -26.31 9.64 -11.18
C PHE A 963 -26.58 8.12 -11.10
N LEU A 964 -27.84 7.67 -11.18
CA LEU A 964 -28.19 6.25 -11.19
C LEU A 964 -27.71 5.55 -12.47
N ALA A 965 -27.94 6.16 -13.64
CA ALA A 965 -27.39 5.67 -14.92
C ALA A 965 -25.86 5.55 -14.89
N GLN A 966 -25.18 6.54 -14.31
CA GLN A 966 -23.72 6.54 -14.20
C GLN A 966 -23.14 5.57 -13.17
N LEU A 967 -23.89 5.17 -12.14
CA LEU A 967 -23.48 4.08 -11.25
C LEU A 967 -23.64 2.73 -11.96
N ARG A 968 -24.80 2.48 -12.58
CA ARG A 968 -25.11 1.23 -13.29
C ARG A 968 -24.20 0.94 -14.49
N SER A 969 -23.58 1.96 -15.08
CA SER A 969 -22.65 1.81 -16.21
C SER A 969 -21.20 1.50 -15.82
N LYS A 970 -20.89 1.40 -14.52
CA LYS A 970 -19.52 1.26 -13.99
C LYS A 970 -19.32 0.06 -13.06
N ASP A 971 -20.38 -0.68 -12.78
CA ASP A 971 -20.39 -1.83 -11.88
C ASP A 971 -21.23 -2.95 -12.51
N ASP A 972 -20.84 -4.20 -12.28
CA ASP A 972 -21.39 -5.36 -12.98
C ASP A 972 -22.70 -5.81 -12.30
N PRO A 973 -23.86 -5.84 -13.00
CA PRO A 973 -25.13 -6.29 -12.42
C PRO A 973 -25.13 -7.73 -11.91
N SER A 974 -24.18 -8.56 -12.35
CA SER A 974 -23.98 -9.93 -11.86
C SER A 974 -23.11 -10.03 -10.60
N ARG A 975 -22.44 -8.94 -10.18
CA ARG A 975 -21.56 -8.92 -9.01
C ARG A 975 -22.36 -9.15 -7.71
N PRO A 976 -21.95 -10.10 -6.85
CA PRO A 976 -22.49 -10.22 -5.50
C PRO A 976 -22.42 -8.88 -4.75
N GLY A 977 -23.57 -8.42 -4.25
CA GLY A 977 -23.70 -7.14 -3.54
C GLY A 977 -24.05 -5.92 -4.41
N TYR A 978 -24.03 -6.01 -5.75
CA TYR A 978 -24.32 -4.89 -6.67
C TYR A 978 -25.54 -4.04 -6.26
N SER A 979 -26.70 -4.66 -6.06
CA SER A 979 -27.95 -3.95 -5.68
C SER A 979 -27.86 -3.28 -4.30
N ARG A 980 -27.15 -3.89 -3.36
CA ARG A 980 -26.92 -3.36 -2.01
C ARG A 980 -26.00 -2.12 -2.05
N ASP A 981 -24.92 -2.20 -2.82
CA ASP A 981 -23.96 -1.09 -2.96
C ASP A 981 -24.57 0.08 -3.77
N LEU A 982 -25.38 -0.22 -4.79
CA LEU A 982 -26.12 0.79 -5.55
C LEU A 982 -27.05 1.63 -4.64
N LYS A 983 -27.84 0.97 -3.80
CA LYS A 983 -28.72 1.63 -2.80
C LYS A 983 -27.91 2.39 -1.74
N ASN A 984 -26.77 1.85 -1.32
CA ASN A 984 -25.83 2.51 -0.41
C ASN A 984 -25.36 3.86 -0.96
N HIS A 985 -24.93 3.89 -2.23
CA HIS A 985 -24.46 5.12 -2.87
C HIS A 985 -25.57 6.13 -3.13
N LEU A 986 -26.79 5.69 -3.48
CA LEU A 986 -27.96 6.57 -3.66
C LEU A 986 -28.41 7.21 -2.33
N SER A 987 -28.56 6.41 -1.27
CA SER A 987 -28.95 6.91 0.06
C SER A 987 -27.94 7.93 0.62
N ASN A 988 -26.65 7.64 0.46
CA ASN A 988 -25.57 8.56 0.83
C ASN A 988 -25.61 9.86 0.01
N ASN A 989 -26.03 9.84 -1.26
CA ASN A 989 -26.14 11.06 -2.08
C ASN A 989 -27.29 11.96 -1.57
N ILE A 990 -28.49 11.40 -1.44
CA ILE A 990 -29.73 12.12 -1.07
C ILE A 990 -29.62 12.75 0.32
N LEU A 991 -29.11 11.99 1.31
CA LEU A 991 -28.94 12.48 2.68
C LEU A 991 -27.82 13.53 2.83
N ALA A 992 -26.77 13.47 1.99
CA ALA A 992 -25.65 14.40 2.10
C ALA A 992 -25.91 15.74 1.40
N GLY A 993 -26.55 15.73 0.23
CA GLY A 993 -26.80 16.94 -0.56
C GLY A 993 -27.82 17.88 0.06
N SER A 994 -28.98 17.35 0.45
CA SER A 994 -30.15 18.13 0.91
C SER A 994 -29.83 19.10 2.06
N ASP A 995 -29.44 18.58 3.22
CA ASP A 995 -29.21 19.38 4.42
C ASP A 995 -28.01 20.33 4.31
N THR A 996 -26.96 19.94 3.60
CA THR A 996 -25.73 20.75 3.54
C THR A 996 -25.83 21.93 2.57
N THR A 997 -26.47 21.75 1.41
CA THR A 997 -26.81 22.85 0.50
C THR A 997 -27.83 23.80 1.14
N ALA A 998 -28.91 23.28 1.75
CA ALA A 998 -29.96 24.13 2.33
C ALA A 998 -29.43 25.09 3.42
N VAL A 999 -28.53 24.62 4.30
CA VAL A 999 -27.87 25.47 5.32
C VAL A 999 -26.93 26.51 4.70
N ALA A 1000 -26.24 26.18 3.60
CA ALA A 1000 -25.38 27.12 2.89
C ALA A 1000 -26.18 28.21 2.16
N LEU A 1001 -27.27 27.85 1.47
CA LEU A 1001 -28.18 28.81 0.84
C LEU A 1001 -28.75 29.80 1.87
N ARG A 1002 -29.28 29.29 2.99
CA ARG A 1002 -29.75 30.13 4.12
C ARG A 1002 -28.68 31.13 4.56
N ALA A 1003 -27.43 30.70 4.70
CA ALA A 1003 -26.32 31.57 5.10
C ALA A 1003 -26.02 32.66 4.06
N ILE A 1004 -25.96 32.32 2.78
CA ILE A 1004 -25.60 33.26 1.71
C ILE A 1004 -26.68 34.34 1.57
N PHE A 1005 -27.96 33.97 1.46
CA PHE A 1005 -29.04 34.96 1.38
C PHE A 1005 -29.14 35.82 2.64
N TYR A 1006 -28.94 35.24 3.84
CA TYR A 1006 -28.91 36.00 5.08
C TYR A 1006 -27.84 37.11 5.06
N TYR A 1007 -26.57 36.76 4.85
CA TYR A 1007 -25.50 37.74 4.87
C TYR A 1007 -25.59 38.76 3.71
N VAL A 1008 -26.01 38.32 2.51
CA VAL A 1008 -26.19 39.21 1.35
C VAL A 1008 -27.30 40.24 1.58
N ILE A 1009 -28.43 39.86 2.18
CA ILE A 1009 -29.57 40.78 2.38
C ILE A 1009 -29.39 41.64 3.64
N ARG A 1010 -28.64 41.18 4.65
CA ARG A 1010 -28.35 41.95 5.88
C ARG A 1010 -27.29 43.03 5.68
N ASP A 1011 -26.32 42.86 4.78
CA ASP A 1011 -25.30 43.86 4.48
C ASP A 1011 -25.63 44.62 3.18
N ALA A 1012 -26.15 45.84 3.33
CA ALA A 1012 -26.56 46.69 2.21
C ALA A 1012 -25.42 47.07 1.24
N ARG A 1013 -24.16 47.06 1.69
CA ARG A 1013 -22.97 47.28 0.84
C ARG A 1013 -22.72 46.04 0.00
N VAL A 1014 -22.75 44.85 0.60
CA VAL A 1014 -22.57 43.58 -0.13
C VAL A 1014 -23.72 43.34 -1.10
N TYR A 1015 -24.97 43.61 -0.69
CA TYR A 1015 -26.13 43.58 -1.58
C TYR A 1015 -25.90 44.47 -2.81
N LYS A 1016 -25.57 45.75 -2.60
CA LYS A 1016 -25.31 46.70 -3.69
C LYS A 1016 -24.20 46.19 -4.63
N ASN A 1017 -23.08 45.73 -4.07
CA ASN A 1017 -21.91 45.31 -4.86
C ASN A 1017 -22.19 44.05 -5.70
N VAL A 1018 -22.84 43.03 -5.13
CA VAL A 1018 -23.18 41.81 -5.88
C VAL A 1018 -24.29 42.05 -6.91
N MET A 1019 -25.24 42.94 -6.62
CA MET A 1019 -26.28 43.33 -7.58
C MET A 1019 -25.71 44.13 -8.76
N VAL A 1020 -24.73 45.00 -8.53
CA VAL A 1020 -24.00 45.70 -9.61
C VAL A 1020 -23.27 44.69 -10.51
N GLU A 1021 -22.53 43.74 -9.94
CA GLU A 1021 -21.82 42.72 -10.72
C GLU A 1021 -22.78 41.86 -11.57
N ILE A 1022 -23.92 41.44 -11.01
CA ILE A 1022 -24.96 40.69 -11.72
C ILE A 1022 -25.58 41.54 -12.84
N ASP A 1023 -25.95 42.79 -12.56
CA ASP A 1023 -26.61 43.68 -13.52
C ASP A 1023 -25.66 44.09 -14.66
N GLU A 1024 -24.35 44.25 -14.40
CA GLU A 1024 -23.34 44.48 -15.44
C GLU A 1024 -23.18 43.27 -16.36
N HIS A 1025 -23.21 42.05 -15.82
CA HIS A 1025 -23.15 40.82 -16.62
C HIS A 1025 -24.43 40.61 -17.45
N ASP A 1026 -25.61 40.95 -16.91
CA ASP A 1026 -26.88 40.89 -17.64
C ASP A 1026 -26.92 41.92 -18.78
N GLN A 1027 -26.56 43.18 -18.50
CA GLN A 1027 -26.49 44.26 -19.50
C GLN A 1027 -25.45 44.00 -20.60
N ALA A 1028 -24.34 43.34 -20.28
CA ALA A 1028 -23.34 42.90 -21.24
C ALA A 1028 -23.78 41.68 -22.07
N GLY A 1029 -24.98 41.13 -21.86
CA GLY A 1029 -25.50 39.96 -22.57
C GLY A 1029 -24.79 38.65 -22.21
N LYS A 1030 -24.09 38.60 -21.07
CA LYS A 1030 -23.29 37.44 -20.64
C LYS A 1030 -24.08 36.39 -19.86
N LEU A 1031 -25.34 36.66 -19.50
CA LEU A 1031 -26.16 35.78 -18.64
C LEU A 1031 -27.34 35.15 -19.39
N SER A 1032 -27.32 33.82 -19.51
CA SER A 1032 -28.41 33.01 -20.06
C SER A 1032 -29.74 33.22 -19.29
N PRO A 1033 -30.92 32.88 -19.87
CA PRO A 1033 -32.21 33.09 -19.21
C PRO A 1033 -32.33 32.42 -17.83
N LEU A 1034 -31.72 31.24 -17.69
CA LEU A 1034 -31.23 30.70 -16.43
C LEU A 1034 -29.70 30.78 -16.49
N ILE A 1035 -29.08 31.46 -15.53
CA ILE A 1035 -27.62 31.61 -15.44
C ILE A 1035 -26.97 30.22 -15.40
N THR A 1036 -25.94 29.97 -16.21
CA THR A 1036 -25.19 28.71 -16.19
C THR A 1036 -24.10 28.68 -15.12
N TYR A 1037 -23.55 27.50 -14.79
CA TYR A 1037 -22.45 27.38 -13.83
C TYR A 1037 -21.19 28.12 -14.29
N GLU A 1038 -20.93 28.09 -15.59
CA GLU A 1038 -19.77 28.75 -16.22
C GLU A 1038 -19.91 30.28 -16.18
N GLU A 1039 -21.11 30.80 -16.48
CA GLU A 1039 -21.45 32.22 -16.33
C GLU A 1039 -21.37 32.70 -14.88
N ALA A 1040 -21.84 31.88 -13.92
CA ALA A 1040 -21.83 32.25 -12.51
C ALA A 1040 -20.42 32.28 -11.90
N LEU A 1041 -19.50 31.44 -12.40
CA LEU A 1041 -18.09 31.46 -12.00
C LEU A 1041 -17.33 32.69 -12.51
N ALA A 1042 -17.82 33.37 -13.55
CA ALA A 1042 -17.23 34.59 -14.09
C ALA A 1042 -17.50 35.86 -13.24
N MET A 1043 -18.27 35.75 -12.15
CA MET A 1043 -18.61 36.84 -11.23
C MET A 1043 -17.77 36.76 -9.94
N PRO A 1044 -16.56 37.39 -9.87
CA PRO A 1044 -15.62 37.21 -8.77
C PRO A 1044 -16.10 37.74 -7.41
N TYR A 1045 -16.90 38.80 -7.35
CA TYR A 1045 -17.43 39.30 -6.08
C TYR A 1045 -18.49 38.36 -5.51
N LEU A 1046 -19.37 37.80 -6.34
CA LEU A 1046 -20.26 36.69 -5.98
C LEU A 1046 -19.48 35.48 -5.43
N GLN A 1047 -18.36 35.09 -6.06
CA GLN A 1047 -17.52 34.01 -5.53
C GLN A 1047 -16.97 34.35 -4.14
N ALA A 1048 -16.50 35.58 -3.93
CA ALA A 1048 -16.03 36.06 -2.64
C ALA A 1048 -17.15 36.09 -1.57
N VAL A 1049 -18.37 36.46 -1.96
CA VAL A 1049 -19.58 36.47 -1.12
C VAL A 1049 -19.97 35.07 -0.65
N ILE A 1050 -20.06 34.10 -1.57
CA ILE A 1050 -20.37 32.70 -1.26
C ILE A 1050 -19.28 32.13 -0.33
N LYS A 1051 -18.01 32.42 -0.65
CA LYS A 1051 -16.83 31.98 0.11
C LYS A 1051 -16.82 32.51 1.54
N GLU A 1052 -17.18 33.78 1.74
CA GLU A 1052 -17.24 34.41 3.05
C GLU A 1052 -18.45 33.95 3.90
N ALA A 1053 -19.63 33.78 3.28
CA ALA A 1053 -20.81 33.27 3.98
C ALA A 1053 -20.58 31.84 4.51
N MET A 1054 -19.98 30.97 3.69
CA MET A 1054 -19.57 29.61 4.07
C MET A 1054 -18.35 29.57 5.00
N ARG A 1055 -17.63 30.69 5.18
CA ARG A 1055 -16.57 30.84 6.20
C ARG A 1055 -17.18 31.07 7.57
N LEU A 1056 -18.00 32.11 7.73
CA LEU A 1056 -18.65 32.43 9.00
C LEU A 1056 -19.67 31.36 9.42
N HIS A 1057 -20.42 30.81 8.46
CA HIS A 1057 -21.51 29.88 8.73
C HIS A 1057 -21.39 28.57 7.92
N PRO A 1058 -20.41 27.71 8.24
CA PRO A 1058 -20.25 26.42 7.56
C PRO A 1058 -21.37 25.45 7.94
N SER A 1059 -21.87 24.67 6.97
CA SER A 1059 -23.06 23.83 7.17
C SER A 1059 -22.92 22.77 8.27
N ASN A 1060 -21.69 22.29 8.54
CA ASN A 1060 -21.37 21.42 9.66
C ASN A 1060 -20.59 22.19 10.74
N CYS A 1061 -21.08 22.14 11.99
CA CYS A 1061 -20.46 22.81 13.14
C CYS A 1061 -19.83 21.85 14.16
N TYR A 1062 -20.03 20.54 13.97
CA TYR A 1062 -19.65 19.51 14.94
C TYR A 1062 -18.14 19.19 14.90
N PRO A 1063 -17.50 18.85 16.03
CA PRO A 1063 -16.08 18.50 16.05
C PRO A 1063 -15.80 17.23 15.22
N LEU A 1064 -14.98 17.33 14.17
CA LEU A 1064 -14.70 16.19 13.30
C LEU A 1064 -13.71 15.22 13.96
N GLU A 1065 -14.22 14.38 14.86
CA GLU A 1065 -13.41 13.51 15.72
C GLU A 1065 -12.50 12.53 14.99
N ARG A 1066 -11.26 12.43 15.46
CA ARG A 1066 -10.31 11.38 15.11
C ARG A 1066 -9.66 10.80 16.35
N VAL A 1067 -9.06 9.62 16.22
CA VAL A 1067 -8.33 8.94 17.29
C VAL A 1067 -6.82 9.16 17.10
N VAL A 1068 -6.12 9.57 18.16
CA VAL A 1068 -4.65 9.61 18.22
C VAL A 1068 -4.10 8.19 18.03
N PRO A 1069 -3.16 7.97 17.09
CA PRO A 1069 -2.67 6.64 16.73
C PRO A 1069 -1.83 5.98 17.84
N GLU A 1070 -1.39 4.74 17.61
CA GLU A 1070 -0.75 3.88 18.61
C GLU A 1070 0.60 4.42 19.12
N GLU A 1071 1.32 5.19 18.30
CA GLU A 1071 2.53 5.93 18.68
C GLU A 1071 2.28 7.18 19.55
N GLY A 1072 1.03 7.63 19.70
CA GLY A 1072 0.71 8.94 20.29
C GLY A 1072 0.80 10.08 19.26
N ALA A 1073 0.65 11.33 19.71
CA ALA A 1073 0.91 12.51 18.88
C ALA A 1073 1.17 13.76 19.74
N THR A 1074 2.22 14.52 19.42
CA THR A 1074 2.46 15.85 19.98
C THR A 1074 1.61 16.88 19.26
N VAL A 1075 0.79 17.65 19.99
CA VAL A 1075 -0.11 18.67 19.43
C VAL A 1075 -0.09 19.91 20.32
N CYS A 1076 0.12 21.10 19.75
CA CYS A 1076 0.27 22.35 20.51
C CYS A 1076 1.33 22.25 21.63
N ASN A 1077 2.45 21.55 21.37
CA ASN A 1077 3.52 21.21 22.32
C ASN A 1077 3.07 20.36 23.53
N ILE A 1078 1.99 19.58 23.40
CA ILE A 1078 1.53 18.61 24.41
C ILE A 1078 1.47 17.20 23.81
N ASP A 1079 2.10 16.23 24.46
CA ASP A 1079 2.07 14.82 24.05
C ASP A 1079 0.75 14.14 24.42
N LEU A 1080 -0.07 13.87 23.41
CA LEU A 1080 -1.35 13.19 23.57
C LEU A 1080 -1.14 11.67 23.52
N PRO A 1081 -1.60 10.91 24.54
CA PRO A 1081 -1.44 9.46 24.56
C PRO A 1081 -2.40 8.81 23.57
N LYS A 1082 -2.01 7.64 23.04
CA LYS A 1082 -2.82 6.82 22.12
C LYS A 1082 -4.27 6.61 22.61
N GLY A 1083 -5.20 6.54 21.67
CA GLY A 1083 -6.63 6.38 21.96
C GLY A 1083 -7.32 7.64 22.50
N THR A 1084 -6.60 8.75 22.69
CA THR A 1084 -7.22 10.07 22.89
C THR A 1084 -8.00 10.44 21.63
N ILE A 1085 -9.18 11.03 21.79
CA ILE A 1085 -10.00 11.52 20.68
C ILE A 1085 -9.75 13.02 20.54
N ILE A 1086 -9.31 13.44 19.36
CA ILE A 1086 -8.98 14.82 19.03
C ILE A 1086 -9.90 15.35 17.93
N ALA A 1087 -10.27 16.62 18.00
CA ALA A 1087 -11.10 17.27 16.98
C ALA A 1087 -10.87 18.78 16.89
N THR A 1088 -11.21 19.36 15.74
CA THR A 1088 -11.54 20.78 15.60
C THR A 1088 -12.92 20.95 14.93
N THR A 1089 -13.47 22.16 14.97
CA THR A 1089 -14.75 22.53 14.32
C THR A 1089 -14.51 23.58 13.24
N ALA A 1090 -15.32 23.56 12.18
CA ALA A 1090 -15.19 24.53 11.09
C ALA A 1090 -15.34 25.99 11.57
N PRO A 1091 -16.35 26.39 12.39
CA PRO A 1091 -16.48 27.78 12.85
C PRO A 1091 -15.30 28.26 13.70
N LEU A 1092 -14.68 27.37 14.48
CA LEU A 1092 -13.57 27.69 15.38
C LEU A 1092 -12.29 28.06 14.61
N ILE A 1093 -11.98 27.31 13.55
CA ILE A 1093 -10.84 27.60 12.66
C ILE A 1093 -11.17 28.75 11.70
N ASN A 1094 -12.36 28.74 11.10
CA ASN A 1094 -12.76 29.72 10.09
C ASN A 1094 -12.84 31.16 10.64
N CYS A 1095 -12.98 31.32 11.96
CA CYS A 1095 -12.94 32.60 12.66
C CYS A 1095 -11.65 32.80 13.49
N ASN A 1096 -10.55 32.13 13.12
CA ASN A 1096 -9.26 32.34 13.77
C ASN A 1096 -8.65 33.71 13.38
N GLU A 1097 -8.40 34.53 14.39
CA GLU A 1097 -7.98 35.93 14.26
C GLU A 1097 -6.52 36.09 13.76
N ASP A 1098 -5.64 35.09 13.99
CA ASP A 1098 -4.25 35.06 13.47
C ASP A 1098 -4.22 35.06 11.92
N ILE A 1099 -5.24 34.46 11.29
CA ILE A 1099 -5.30 34.18 9.84
C ILE A 1099 -6.32 35.05 9.11
N PHE A 1100 -7.52 35.26 9.68
CA PHE A 1100 -8.53 36.10 9.06
C PHE A 1100 -8.47 37.57 9.50
N GLY A 1101 -7.63 37.90 10.49
CA GLY A 1101 -7.46 39.26 11.03
C GLY A 1101 -8.30 39.51 12.27
N ALA A 1102 -8.15 40.67 12.91
CA ALA A 1102 -8.96 41.03 14.09
C ALA A 1102 -10.48 41.06 13.78
N ASP A 1103 -10.82 41.38 12.53
CA ASP A 1103 -12.16 41.36 11.96
C ASP A 1103 -12.64 39.95 11.51
N ALA A 1104 -12.00 38.86 11.96
CA ALA A 1104 -12.32 37.49 11.54
C ALA A 1104 -13.79 37.06 11.75
N ARG A 1105 -14.58 37.81 12.53
CA ARG A 1105 -16.02 37.55 12.77
C ARG A 1105 -16.94 38.42 11.93
N GLU A 1106 -16.40 39.39 11.21
CA GLU A 1106 -17.14 40.28 10.30
C GLU A 1106 -17.27 39.67 8.92
N PHE A 1107 -18.42 39.90 8.29
CA PHE A 1107 -18.71 39.50 6.92
C PHE A 1107 -18.09 40.50 5.94
N ARG A 1108 -16.86 40.24 5.49
CA ARG A 1108 -16.16 41.08 4.50
C ARG A 1108 -15.70 40.23 3.31
N PRO A 1109 -16.55 40.01 2.28
CA PRO A 1109 -16.17 39.32 1.05
C PRO A 1109 -14.86 39.83 0.43
N GLU A 1110 -14.61 41.14 0.51
CA GLU A 1110 -13.45 41.83 -0.03
C GLU A 1110 -12.12 41.28 0.50
N ARG A 1111 -12.09 40.63 1.68
CA ARG A 1111 -10.89 39.94 2.19
C ARG A 1111 -10.35 38.87 1.22
N TRP A 1112 -11.17 38.36 0.31
CA TRP A 1112 -10.80 37.38 -0.70
C TRP A 1112 -10.30 38.01 -2.02
N LEU A 1113 -10.34 39.34 -2.13
CA LEU A 1113 -9.96 40.12 -3.32
C LEU A 1113 -8.79 41.08 -3.02
N GLU A 1114 -8.73 41.63 -1.80
CA GLU A 1114 -7.75 42.66 -1.38
C GLU A 1114 -6.42 42.10 -0.85
N ASN A 1115 -6.37 40.83 -0.45
CA ASN A 1115 -5.19 40.22 0.20
C ASN A 1115 -4.15 39.72 -0.82
N SER A 1116 -2.88 39.70 -0.41
CA SER A 1116 -1.79 39.13 -1.23
C SER A 1116 -2.00 37.64 -1.49
N ALA A 1117 -1.42 37.14 -2.59
CA ALA A 1117 -1.53 35.73 -2.98
C ALA A 1117 -1.05 34.76 -1.88
N GLU A 1118 -0.04 35.15 -1.10
CA GLU A 1118 0.50 34.38 0.02
C GLU A 1118 -0.50 34.33 1.18
N ARG A 1119 -1.11 35.46 1.52
CA ARG A 1119 -2.12 35.54 2.59
C ARG A 1119 -3.39 34.77 2.19
N LEU A 1120 -3.82 34.87 0.93
CA LEU A 1120 -4.89 34.05 0.36
C LEU A 1120 -4.54 32.55 0.39
N LYS A 1121 -3.33 32.14 -0.02
CA LYS A 1121 -2.86 30.74 0.08
C LYS A 1121 -2.92 30.20 1.52
N VAL A 1122 -2.61 31.01 2.54
CA VAL A 1122 -2.75 30.64 3.98
C VAL A 1122 -4.21 30.56 4.42
N MET A 1123 -5.02 31.56 4.08
CA MET A 1123 -6.47 31.59 4.38
C MET A 1123 -7.18 30.40 3.75
N GLU A 1124 -6.89 30.07 2.49
CA GLU A 1124 -7.46 28.91 1.80
C GLU A 1124 -6.92 27.58 2.33
N ARG A 1125 -5.63 27.46 2.66
CA ARG A 1125 -5.08 26.25 3.29
C ARG A 1125 -5.74 25.95 4.64
N THR A 1126 -6.09 26.99 5.38
CA THR A 1126 -6.66 26.89 6.73
C THR A 1126 -8.18 26.82 6.74
N PHE A 1127 -8.85 27.29 5.68
CA PHE A 1127 -10.31 27.18 5.54
C PHE A 1127 -10.71 25.73 5.84
N PHE A 1128 -11.40 25.52 6.98
CA PHE A 1128 -11.77 24.21 7.52
C PHE A 1128 -13.29 23.98 7.51
N THR A 1129 -13.99 24.75 6.67
CA THR A 1129 -14.83 24.05 5.68
C THR A 1129 -13.90 23.34 4.69
N VAL A 1130 -14.34 22.27 4.02
CA VAL A 1130 -13.49 21.07 3.99
C VAL A 1130 -12.21 21.12 3.04
N CYS A 1131 -12.43 21.15 1.69
CA CYS A 1131 -11.53 21.09 0.45
C CYS A 1131 -12.39 20.76 -0.85
N LEU A 1132 -12.14 20.84 -2.19
CA LEU A 1132 -11.14 21.36 -3.20
C LEU A 1132 -11.14 20.34 -4.42
N PRO A 1133 -11.13 20.60 -5.78
CA PRO A 1133 -11.63 21.68 -6.68
C PRO A 1133 -12.65 21.27 -7.82
N PRO A 1134 -13.18 22.25 -8.60
CA PRO A 1134 -13.63 22.21 -10.02
C PRO A 1134 -12.56 22.47 -11.12
N SER A 1135 -12.96 22.63 -12.40
CA SER A 1135 -12.12 23.05 -13.55
C SER A 1135 -12.90 23.88 -14.59
N ILE A 1136 -12.31 24.95 -15.13
CA ILE A 1136 -12.74 25.65 -16.36
C ILE A 1136 -11.61 25.58 -17.40
N SER A 1137 -11.99 25.60 -18.68
CA SER A 1137 -11.08 25.55 -19.83
C SER A 1137 -10.76 26.94 -20.37
N ASP A 1138 -9.51 27.17 -20.74
CA ASP A 1138 -9.17 28.14 -21.78
C ASP A 1138 -8.44 27.42 -22.92
N GLY A 1139 -8.86 27.69 -24.16
CA GLY A 1139 -8.46 26.90 -25.33
C GLY A 1139 -7.93 27.77 -26.45
N GLN A 1140 -6.62 27.97 -26.52
CA GLN A 1140 -5.93 28.55 -27.68
C GLN A 1140 -4.72 27.71 -28.09
N PHE A 1141 -4.61 27.44 -29.39
CA PHE A 1141 -3.52 26.67 -29.99
C PHE A 1141 -2.31 27.57 -30.28
N LEU A 1142 -1.12 27.19 -29.79
CA LEU A 1142 0.18 27.71 -30.25
C LEU A 1142 1.21 26.56 -30.37
N PRO A 1143 2.24 26.70 -31.22
CA PRO A 1143 2.99 25.56 -31.77
C PRO A 1143 4.02 24.90 -30.82
N PRO A 1144 4.40 23.64 -31.08
CA PRO A 1144 5.08 22.77 -30.11
C PRO A 1144 6.61 22.91 -30.10
N THR A 1145 7.14 24.10 -29.78
CA THR A 1145 8.60 24.31 -29.62
C THR A 1145 9.02 25.05 -28.34
N GLN A 1146 8.09 25.51 -27.49
CA GLN A 1146 8.41 26.28 -26.27
C GLN A 1146 7.80 25.71 -24.97
N HIS A 1147 7.32 24.46 -24.96
CA HIS A 1147 6.68 23.86 -23.77
C HIS A 1147 7.64 23.47 -22.63
N ALA A 1148 8.94 23.32 -22.88
CA ALA A 1148 9.89 22.78 -21.89
C ALA A 1148 10.35 23.80 -20.83
N LEU A 1149 10.44 25.10 -21.16
CA LEU A 1149 11.07 26.12 -20.31
C LEU A 1149 10.09 26.85 -19.37
N ILE A 1150 8.79 26.78 -19.61
CA ILE A 1150 7.77 27.48 -18.79
C ILE A 1150 7.30 26.61 -17.61
N LEU A 1151 7.23 25.28 -17.78
CA LEU A 1151 6.72 24.36 -16.74
C LEU A 1151 7.55 24.32 -15.44
N ILE A 1152 8.82 24.72 -15.48
CA ILE A 1152 9.70 24.80 -14.30
C ILE A 1152 9.46 26.11 -13.51
N TYR A 1153 9.10 27.22 -14.19
CA TYR A 1153 8.88 28.52 -13.53
C TYR A 1153 7.41 28.78 -13.14
N TYR A 1154 6.44 28.15 -13.82
CA TYR A 1154 5.01 28.36 -13.53
C TYR A 1154 4.48 27.53 -12.35
N ASN A 1155 5.06 26.36 -12.05
CA ASN A 1155 4.52 25.43 -11.05
C ASN A 1155 4.62 25.90 -9.58
N GLU A 1156 5.43 26.92 -9.27
CA GLU A 1156 5.41 27.55 -7.92
C GLU A 1156 4.48 28.77 -7.84
N ILE A 1157 4.06 29.34 -8.98
CA ILE A 1157 3.30 30.61 -9.03
C ILE A 1157 1.82 30.39 -9.35
N HIS A 1158 1.48 29.49 -10.28
CA HIS A 1158 0.08 29.17 -10.65
C HIS A 1158 -0.34 27.78 -10.17
N THR A 1159 -0.79 27.71 -8.92
CA THR A 1159 -1.69 26.64 -8.45
C THR A 1159 -3.11 27.15 -8.54
N ASP A 1160 -3.97 26.48 -9.31
CA ASP A 1160 -5.32 26.97 -9.61
C ASP A 1160 -6.17 27.20 -8.36
N TYR A 1161 -6.80 28.38 -8.31
CA TYR A 1161 -7.55 28.87 -7.16
C TYR A 1161 -8.79 28.01 -6.91
N SER A 1162 -8.90 27.46 -5.69
CA SER A 1162 -10.09 26.71 -5.30
C SER A 1162 -10.37 26.81 -3.80
N PRO A 1163 -11.52 27.37 -3.40
CA PRO A 1163 -11.93 27.42 -2.00
C PRO A 1163 -11.96 26.03 -1.36
N LYS A 1164 -11.27 25.88 -0.23
CA LYS A 1164 -11.27 24.60 0.47
C LYS A 1164 -12.56 24.48 1.27
N GLN A 1165 -13.61 23.91 0.66
CA GLN A 1165 -14.99 24.00 1.17
C GLN A 1165 -15.74 22.68 1.50
N PHE A 1166 -15.33 21.49 1.04
CA PHE A 1166 -16.11 20.24 1.24
C PHE A 1166 -15.42 19.01 1.91
N GLY A 1167 -14.12 18.70 1.74
CA GLY A 1167 -13.40 17.93 2.79
C GLY A 1167 -11.88 17.72 2.63
N HIS A 1168 -11.08 17.86 3.70
CA HIS A 1168 -9.60 17.75 3.68
C HIS A 1168 -9.11 16.30 3.68
N GLY A 1169 -7.94 16.09 3.07
CA GLY A 1169 -7.25 14.81 2.98
C GLY A 1169 -8.05 13.72 2.27
N SER A 1170 -7.75 12.46 2.62
CA SER A 1170 -8.36 11.27 2.01
C SER A 1170 -9.87 11.14 2.31
N ARG A 1171 -10.41 11.90 3.26
CA ARG A 1171 -11.82 11.87 3.71
C ARG A 1171 -12.64 13.04 3.18
N ALA A 1172 -12.24 13.59 2.03
CA ALA A 1172 -12.94 14.68 1.36
C ALA A 1172 -14.41 14.39 1.08
N CYS A 1173 -15.34 15.32 1.34
CA CYS A 1173 -16.70 15.16 0.80
C CYS A 1173 -16.65 15.11 -0.73
N ILE A 1174 -17.47 14.23 -1.29
CA ILE A 1174 -17.43 13.81 -2.68
C ILE A 1174 -18.40 14.65 -3.53
N GLY A 1175 -19.57 14.97 -2.99
CA GLY A 1175 -20.63 15.79 -3.64
C GLY A 1175 -20.34 17.28 -3.77
N ARG A 1176 -19.09 17.73 -3.53
CA ARG A 1176 -18.70 19.16 -3.53
C ARG A 1176 -19.09 19.91 -4.80
N ASN A 1177 -18.95 19.25 -5.95
CA ASN A 1177 -19.16 19.86 -7.25
C ASN A 1177 -20.66 20.06 -7.51
N ILE A 1178 -21.49 19.12 -7.03
CA ILE A 1178 -22.95 19.19 -7.05
C ILE A 1178 -23.44 20.33 -6.14
N ALA A 1179 -22.95 20.40 -4.89
CA ALA A 1179 -23.31 21.47 -3.98
C ALA A 1179 -22.88 22.87 -4.49
N MET A 1180 -21.69 23.00 -5.09
CA MET A 1180 -21.28 24.27 -5.70
C MET A 1180 -22.05 24.60 -6.97
N LEU A 1181 -22.42 23.62 -7.80
CA LEU A 1181 -23.33 23.80 -8.94
C LEU A 1181 -24.67 24.38 -8.48
N GLU A 1182 -25.27 23.77 -7.46
CA GLU A 1182 -26.53 24.22 -6.86
C GLU A 1182 -26.41 25.66 -6.34
N ILE A 1183 -25.47 25.91 -5.43
CA ILE A 1183 -25.30 27.21 -4.76
C ILE A 1183 -24.96 28.32 -5.75
N THR A 1184 -23.95 28.10 -6.59
CA THR A 1184 -23.33 29.16 -7.41
C THR A 1184 -24.26 29.60 -8.54
N LYS A 1185 -25.11 28.71 -9.07
CA LYS A 1185 -26.15 29.07 -10.04
C LYS A 1185 -27.37 29.72 -9.38
N PHE A 1186 -27.87 29.12 -8.30
CA PHE A 1186 -29.14 29.51 -7.71
C PHE A 1186 -29.10 30.89 -7.07
N VAL A 1187 -28.04 31.22 -6.33
CA VAL A 1187 -27.89 32.51 -5.63
C VAL A 1187 -28.02 33.71 -6.60
N PRO A 1188 -27.22 33.86 -7.67
CA PRO A 1188 -27.36 34.98 -8.59
C PRO A 1188 -28.66 34.90 -9.41
N GLN A 1189 -29.20 33.72 -9.71
CA GLN A 1189 -30.46 33.61 -10.45
C GLN A 1189 -31.64 34.19 -9.66
N ILE A 1190 -31.72 33.90 -8.35
CA ILE A 1190 -32.77 34.47 -7.48
C ILE A 1190 -32.54 35.96 -7.26
N LEU A 1191 -31.31 36.41 -7.00
CA LEU A 1191 -30.96 37.84 -6.86
C LEU A 1191 -31.29 38.65 -8.13
N ARG A 1192 -30.94 38.14 -9.33
CA ARG A 1192 -31.30 38.76 -10.62
C ARG A 1192 -32.81 38.86 -10.82
N THR A 1193 -33.59 37.93 -10.25
CA THR A 1193 -35.05 37.85 -10.44
C THR A 1193 -35.84 38.68 -9.42
N PHE A 1194 -35.36 38.82 -8.18
CA PHE A 1194 -36.15 39.39 -7.08
C PHE A 1194 -35.40 40.43 -6.23
N GLU A 1195 -36.06 41.55 -5.93
CA GLU A 1195 -35.72 42.40 -4.78
C GLU A 1195 -36.16 41.65 -3.51
N MET A 1196 -35.35 41.65 -2.44
CA MET A 1196 -35.62 40.92 -1.19
C MET A 1196 -35.39 41.81 0.04
N GLU A 1197 -36.31 41.72 1.00
CA GLU A 1197 -36.38 42.52 2.22
C GLU A 1197 -36.44 41.60 3.45
N TRP A 1198 -35.59 41.82 4.46
CA TRP A 1198 -35.67 41.09 5.74
C TRP A 1198 -36.91 41.56 6.52
N THR A 1199 -37.84 40.65 6.82
CA THR A 1199 -39.11 41.00 7.48
C THR A 1199 -39.46 40.11 8.67
N ALA A 1200 -38.50 39.35 9.19
CA ALA A 1200 -38.64 38.61 10.45
C ALA A 1200 -38.84 39.56 11.64
N GLU A 1201 -39.49 39.06 12.69
CA GLU A 1201 -39.74 39.84 13.92
C GLU A 1201 -38.48 40.01 14.78
N THR A 1202 -37.49 39.13 14.60
CA THR A 1202 -36.17 39.25 15.22
C THR A 1202 -35.18 39.95 14.27
N PRO A 1203 -34.25 40.78 14.79
CA PRO A 1203 -33.23 41.43 13.96
C PRO A 1203 -32.21 40.43 13.39
N GLU A 1204 -32.05 39.29 14.06
CA GLU A 1204 -31.15 38.20 13.70
C GLU A 1204 -31.94 36.90 13.50
N TRP A 1205 -31.41 35.98 12.70
CA TRP A 1205 -31.93 34.61 12.58
C TRP A 1205 -31.78 33.80 13.89
N GLU A 1206 -32.60 32.77 14.06
CA GLU A 1206 -32.39 31.76 15.10
C GLU A 1206 -31.39 30.71 14.61
N ILE A 1207 -30.49 30.25 15.48
CA ILE A 1207 -29.48 29.25 15.12
C ILE A 1207 -29.47 28.09 16.12
N PHE A 1208 -29.57 26.86 15.60
CA PHE A 1208 -29.39 25.62 16.34
C PHE A 1208 -28.12 24.89 15.89
N SER A 1209 -27.13 24.83 16.77
CA SER A 1209 -25.82 24.23 16.53
C SER A 1209 -25.62 22.93 17.32
N ALA A 1210 -25.78 21.80 16.62
CA ALA A 1210 -25.53 20.45 17.15
C ALA A 1210 -24.63 19.67 16.19
N TRP A 1211 -25.23 18.93 15.24
CA TRP A 1211 -24.50 18.34 14.09
C TRP A 1211 -24.30 19.39 13.00
N PHE A 1212 -25.38 19.70 12.26
CA PHE A 1212 -25.43 20.82 11.34
C PHE A 1212 -25.62 22.15 12.08
N TYR A 1213 -25.27 23.25 11.41
CA TYR A 1213 -25.41 24.61 11.91
C TYR A 1213 -26.75 25.22 11.43
N LYS A 1214 -27.88 24.55 11.71
CA LYS A 1214 -29.17 24.91 11.11
C LYS A 1214 -29.70 26.25 11.62
N GLN A 1215 -30.28 27.02 10.70
CA GLN A 1215 -30.88 28.33 10.95
C GLN A 1215 -32.40 28.27 10.78
N LYS A 1216 -33.12 29.15 11.47
CA LYS A 1216 -34.59 29.30 11.42
C LYS A 1216 -34.99 30.78 11.45
N ASN A 1217 -36.26 31.05 11.18
CA ASN A 1217 -36.84 32.40 11.11
C ASN A 1217 -36.23 33.29 10.01
N LEU A 1218 -35.95 32.70 8.84
CA LEU A 1218 -35.46 33.44 7.66
C LEU A 1218 -36.65 33.99 6.86
N VAL A 1219 -37.39 34.90 7.51
CA VAL A 1219 -38.61 35.49 6.94
C VAL A 1219 -38.26 36.70 6.07
N PHE A 1220 -38.48 36.55 4.78
CA PHE A 1220 -38.28 37.60 3.78
C PHE A 1220 -39.61 38.03 3.16
N ARG A 1221 -39.66 39.26 2.66
CA ARG A 1221 -40.58 39.68 1.60
C ARG A 1221 -39.77 39.80 0.31
N TRP A 1222 -40.38 39.51 -0.83
CA TRP A 1222 -39.77 39.76 -2.14
C TRP A 1222 -40.74 40.39 -3.14
N LYS A 1223 -40.14 40.91 -4.20
CA LYS A 1223 -40.80 41.57 -5.32
C LYS A 1223 -40.05 41.27 -6.62
N SER A 1224 -40.75 41.02 -7.72
CA SER A 1224 -40.12 40.75 -9.02
C SER A 1224 -39.38 41.98 -9.54
N ARG A 1225 -38.11 41.82 -9.94
CA ARG A 1225 -37.33 42.90 -10.57
C ARG A 1225 -37.90 43.22 -11.95
N ALA A 1226 -38.14 44.50 -12.21
CA ALA A 1226 -38.59 44.96 -13.51
C ALA A 1226 -37.43 44.87 -14.53
N LYS A 1227 -37.60 44.08 -15.60
CA LYS A 1227 -36.60 43.98 -16.68
C LYS A 1227 -36.34 45.36 -17.30
N GLY A 1228 -35.11 45.85 -17.16
CA GLY A 1228 -34.60 47.02 -17.87
C GLY A 1228 -34.82 48.39 -17.23
N ASN A 1229 -35.05 48.49 -15.91
CA ASN A 1229 -35.17 49.79 -15.23
C ASN A 1229 -33.97 50.07 -14.30
N THR A 1230 -32.93 50.72 -14.83
CA THR A 1230 -31.69 51.11 -14.14
C THR A 1230 -31.87 52.36 -13.26
N ALA A 1231 -32.88 52.34 -12.38
CA ALA A 1231 -33.12 53.37 -11.38
C ALA A 1231 -32.63 52.89 -10.00
N HIS A 1232 -31.81 53.70 -9.31
CA HIS A 1232 -31.26 53.35 -7.99
C HIS A 1232 -32.34 53.23 -6.90
N THR A 1233 -32.89 52.03 -6.71
CA THR A 1233 -33.57 51.64 -5.46
C THR A 1233 -32.51 51.50 -4.36
N THR A 1234 -32.29 52.61 -3.65
CA THR A 1234 -31.61 52.58 -2.34
C THR A 1234 -32.47 51.69 -1.43
N PRO A 1235 -31.90 50.78 -0.62
CA PRO A 1235 -32.70 50.02 0.35
C PRO A 1235 -33.44 51.01 1.26
N ILE A 1236 -34.75 50.81 1.39
CA ILE A 1236 -35.57 51.56 2.34
C ILE A 1236 -35.21 51.05 3.74
N ALA A 1237 -35.00 51.99 4.67
CA ALA A 1237 -34.30 51.79 5.94
C ALA A 1237 -35.07 50.99 7.00
#